data_AF-A0AAR2JPJ1-F1
#
_entry.id   AF-A0AAR2JPJ1-F1
#
_cell.length_a   1.000
_cell.length_b   1.000
_cell.length_c   1.000
_cell.angle_alpha   90.00
_cell.angle_beta   90.00
_cell.angle_gamma   90.00
#
_symmetry.space_group_name_H-M   'P 1'
#
loop_
_entity.id
_entity.type
_entity.pdbx_description
1 polymer ?
#
loop_
_entity_poly.entity_id
_entity_poly.type
_entity_poly.pdbx_seq_one_letter_code
_entity_poly.pdbx_strand_id
1 'polypeptide(L)'
;KVSRSWRGSFLTIFFVFVVAASADGALEHLRAKAGDQTQSRAVTELLRRLLGDRARDFIVSVNGSLSSDGLDMCELRSTKNNKVVAVGNTGVAVATGIYNYLKYFCNCHVSWSGDQLDLPRPLPPLTGVLRIQSQYRFRYYQNVCTQSYSTVWWDWPRWQREIDWMALNGINLPLAFTGQEALWQEVYMSLGLNQTEINQFFTGPAFLAWNRMGNLFEWGGPLPQSWHIKQLSLQFKILDRMRAFGMIPVLPAFSGIVPQGITRLFPQANVTKLGPWSHFNCSYSCAYVLDPRDPLFQRIGSLFLSQVVREFGTDHIYNTDTFNEMNPASSDPAYLASVSRAVFTTMTSVDPKAVWLMQAWLFVNDPEFWKPPQVEALLRGVPLGRMIVLDLFAESMPAYSFTQSFYGQPFIWCMLHNFGGNSGLFGTVERINLGPFEALRFHNSTLVGLGMAPEGIEQNPVVYELMSELAWRKEPVNLVKWVSLYASRRYGSMDDNLTVAWRLLFRSAYNCTIPGYKNHNRSPLVRRPSLKMQTDIWYDPADIYEAWRLLFEAAPSLLSVETFRYDLVDVTRQALQLLTAEFYQEIRDAYQAQKLSEVLTAGGVLVYDLLPELDRLLSSDAHFLLGAWIEQARSLGLDEQEAQLYDLNARNQITLWGPDGNILDYASKEWAGLMEDYYSQRWGLFVNMLVECLDRSRPFKQDTFNQAVFQVEKGFIYNQRKYPSKPSGDTYDIARRIFLKYYPHALKRLK
;
A
#
# COMPACT_ATOMS: atom_id res chain seq x y z
N LYS A 1 72.24 -26.09 37.59
CA LYS A 1 70.87 -26.39 38.10
C LYS A 1 70.56 -25.39 39.21
N VAL A 2 69.98 -24.25 38.87
CA VAL A 2 69.60 -23.19 39.82
C VAL A 2 68.23 -22.65 39.39
N SER A 3 67.27 -22.73 40.31
CA SER A 3 65.91 -22.22 40.23
C SER A 3 65.90 -20.69 40.13
N ARG A 4 65.11 -20.12 39.23
CA ARG A 4 64.88 -18.67 39.14
C ARG A 4 63.46 -18.31 39.53
N SER A 5 63.38 -17.39 40.51
CA SER A 5 62.19 -16.74 41.03
C SER A 5 61.50 -15.87 39.97
N TRP A 6 60.18 -15.93 39.92
CA TRP A 6 59.33 -14.95 39.26
C TRP A 6 59.17 -13.69 40.12
N ARG A 7 59.43 -12.51 39.54
CA ARG A 7 58.95 -11.22 40.03
C ARG A 7 57.87 -10.72 39.07
N GLY A 8 56.70 -10.40 39.62
CA GLY A 8 55.54 -9.92 38.88
C GLY A 8 55.69 -8.49 38.38
N SER A 9 55.13 -8.25 37.19
CA SER A 9 54.84 -6.92 36.65
C SER A 9 53.33 -6.72 36.69
N PHE A 10 52.88 -5.69 37.40
CA PHE A 10 51.50 -5.21 37.40
C PHE A 10 51.21 -4.58 36.03
N LEU A 11 50.28 -5.17 35.27
CA LEU A 11 49.69 -4.57 34.09
C LEU A 11 48.32 -4.00 34.50
N THR A 12 48.24 -2.68 34.64
CA THR A 12 46.99 -1.97 34.91
C THR A 12 46.15 -1.95 33.64
N ILE A 13 45.16 -2.85 33.55
CA ILE A 13 44.18 -2.87 32.46
C ILE A 13 43.15 -1.77 32.74
N PHE A 14 43.20 -0.70 31.97
CA PHE A 14 42.11 0.27 31.86
C PHE A 14 40.92 -0.42 31.17
N PHE A 15 39.92 -0.84 31.96
CA PHE A 15 38.60 -1.15 31.43
C PHE A 15 37.94 0.17 31.02
N VAL A 16 38.05 0.53 29.74
CA VAL A 16 37.15 1.50 29.13
C VAL A 16 35.80 0.80 28.99
N PHE A 17 34.88 1.10 29.92
CA PHE A 17 33.47 0.84 29.71
C PHE A 17 33.01 1.72 28.55
N VAL A 18 33.02 1.17 27.33
CA VAL A 18 32.17 1.70 26.26
C VAL A 18 30.74 1.36 26.69
N VAL A 19 30.07 2.33 27.31
CA VAL A 19 28.63 2.31 27.46
C VAL A 19 28.08 2.30 26.04
N ALA A 20 27.62 1.13 25.59
CA ALA A 20 26.71 1.06 24.46
C ALA A 20 25.49 1.90 24.86
N ALA A 21 25.41 3.13 24.37
CA ALA A 21 24.19 3.92 24.47
C ALA A 21 23.11 3.08 23.76
N SER A 22 22.17 2.54 24.53
CA SER A 22 21.03 1.84 23.96
C SER A 22 20.30 2.82 23.03
N ALA A 23 19.89 2.33 21.86
CA ALA A 23 19.12 3.11 20.89
C ALA A 23 17.79 3.64 21.46
N ASP A 24 17.36 3.15 22.63
CA ASP A 24 16.08 3.45 23.27
C ASP A 24 15.86 4.95 23.55
N GLY A 25 16.91 5.69 23.90
CA GLY A 25 16.79 7.14 24.18
C GLY A 25 16.72 8.03 22.92
N ALA A 26 17.19 7.53 21.77
CA ALA A 26 17.39 8.34 20.56
C ALA A 26 16.09 8.76 19.87
N LEU A 27 14.98 8.06 20.15
CA LEU A 27 13.68 8.31 19.53
C LEU A 27 12.71 9.02 20.49
N GLU A 28 13.06 9.23 21.77
CA GLU A 28 12.15 9.74 22.81
C GLU A 28 11.44 11.06 22.44
N HIS A 29 12.11 11.94 21.68
CA HIS A 29 11.55 13.20 21.22
C HIS A 29 10.43 13.06 20.18
N LEU A 30 10.34 11.90 19.52
CA LEU A 30 9.27 11.57 18.58
C LEU A 30 8.02 11.17 19.37
N ARG A 31 7.15 12.15 19.62
CA ARG A 31 5.89 12.00 20.35
C ARG A 31 4.85 13.00 19.85
N ALA A 32 3.59 12.76 20.19
CA ALA A 32 2.51 13.68 19.89
C ALA A 32 2.82 15.10 20.40
N LYS A 33 2.68 16.11 19.54
CA LYS A 33 2.90 17.52 19.89
C LYS A 33 1.62 18.27 20.26
N ALA A 34 0.46 17.80 19.78
CA ALA A 34 -0.82 18.41 20.10
C ALA A 34 -1.17 18.23 21.58
N GLY A 35 -1.73 19.26 22.22
CA GLY A 35 -2.16 19.16 23.62
C GLY A 35 -3.34 18.21 23.81
N ASP A 36 -3.47 17.66 25.02
CA ASP A 36 -4.47 16.65 25.39
C ASP A 36 -5.92 17.05 25.03
N GLN A 37 -6.28 18.33 25.20
CA GLN A 37 -7.62 18.82 24.83
C GLN A 37 -7.86 18.81 23.31
N THR A 38 -6.84 19.14 22.52
CA THR A 38 -6.92 19.09 21.04
C THR A 38 -7.13 17.65 20.58
N GLN A 39 -6.36 16.72 21.14
CA GLN A 39 -6.49 15.30 20.83
C GLN A 39 -7.85 14.72 21.25
N SER A 40 -8.33 15.08 22.45
CA SER A 40 -9.67 14.68 22.93
C SER A 40 -10.79 15.20 22.01
N ARG A 41 -10.66 16.44 21.52
CA ARG A 41 -11.61 17.04 20.58
C ARG A 41 -11.60 16.32 19.24
N ALA A 42 -10.41 16.03 18.69
CA ALA A 42 -10.27 15.32 17.41
C ALA A 42 -10.98 13.95 17.45
N VAL A 43 -10.81 13.20 18.54
CA VAL A 43 -11.49 11.91 18.74
C VAL A 43 -13.00 12.10 18.91
N THR A 44 -13.45 13.11 19.65
CA THR A 44 -14.89 13.40 19.80
C THR A 44 -15.54 13.71 18.45
N GLU A 45 -14.86 14.49 17.60
CA GLU A 45 -15.36 14.81 16.25
C GLU A 45 -15.33 13.60 15.31
N LEU A 46 -14.35 12.72 15.44
CA LEU A 46 -14.32 11.41 14.78
C LEU A 46 -15.56 10.59 15.14
N LEU A 47 -15.89 10.48 16.42
CA LEU A 47 -17.06 9.72 16.86
C LEU A 47 -18.36 10.35 16.35
N ARG A 48 -18.44 11.68 16.24
CA ARG A 48 -19.62 12.34 15.65
C ARG A 48 -19.78 12.01 14.17
N ARG A 49 -18.68 11.95 13.41
CA ARG A 49 -18.71 11.55 12.00
C ARG A 49 -19.09 10.09 11.84
N LEU A 50 -18.55 9.23 12.70
CA LEU A 50 -18.75 7.78 12.62
C LEU A 50 -20.11 7.33 13.15
N LEU A 51 -20.55 7.87 14.29
CA LEU A 51 -21.68 7.35 15.07
C LEU A 51 -22.85 8.35 15.19
N GLY A 52 -22.73 9.56 14.63
CA GLY A 52 -23.73 10.61 14.75
C GLY A 52 -24.04 10.93 16.22
N ASP A 53 -25.34 10.95 16.57
CA ASP A 53 -25.81 11.25 17.93
C ASP A 53 -25.31 10.25 18.98
N ARG A 54 -24.98 9.02 18.58
CA ARG A 54 -24.47 7.98 19.49
C ARG A 54 -23.07 8.30 20.01
N ALA A 55 -22.36 9.28 19.44
CA ALA A 55 -21.10 9.79 19.98
C ALA A 55 -21.21 10.24 21.45
N ARG A 56 -22.40 10.70 21.89
CA ARG A 56 -22.66 11.15 23.27
C ARG A 56 -22.66 10.03 24.33
N ASP A 57 -22.66 8.78 23.88
CA ASP A 57 -22.56 7.60 24.73
C ASP A 57 -21.11 7.32 25.15
N PHE A 58 -20.16 8.04 24.55
CA PHE A 58 -18.74 7.96 24.86
C PHE A 58 -18.26 9.25 25.56
N ILE A 59 -17.48 9.08 26.62
CA ILE A 59 -16.80 10.17 27.33
C ILE A 59 -15.30 10.02 27.05
N VAL A 60 -14.77 10.95 26.25
CA VAL A 60 -13.41 10.90 25.70
C VAL A 60 -12.49 11.81 26.50
N SER A 61 -11.32 11.30 26.90
CA SER A 61 -10.24 12.10 27.49
C SER A 61 -8.88 11.58 27.05
N VAL A 62 -7.99 12.50 26.69
CA VAL A 62 -6.56 12.22 26.57
C VAL A 62 -5.87 12.71 27.85
N ASN A 63 -4.91 11.93 28.34
CA ASN A 63 -4.03 12.29 29.45
C ASN A 63 -2.62 11.79 29.12
N GLY A 64 -1.77 12.68 28.60
CA GLY A 64 -0.41 12.32 28.18
C GLY A 64 0.46 11.71 29.30
N SER A 65 0.11 11.94 30.57
CA SER A 65 0.81 11.36 31.73
C SER A 65 0.41 9.92 32.07
N LEU A 66 -0.59 9.35 31.38
CA LEU A 66 -1.07 7.97 31.62
C LEU A 66 0.00 6.91 31.33
N SER A 67 0.96 7.22 30.45
CA SER A 67 2.08 6.36 30.11
C SER A 67 3.39 7.16 30.18
N SER A 68 4.38 6.63 30.91
CA SER A 68 5.70 7.26 31.08
C SER A 68 6.76 6.74 30.12
N ASP A 69 6.55 5.58 29.50
CA ASP A 69 7.49 4.94 28.56
C ASP A 69 7.24 5.34 27.10
N GLY A 70 6.20 6.12 26.83
CA GLY A 70 5.81 6.56 25.50
C GLY A 70 5.08 5.51 24.68
N LEU A 71 4.74 4.35 25.25
CA LEU A 71 3.89 3.36 24.62
C LEU A 71 2.41 3.74 24.75
N ASP A 72 1.69 3.59 23.64
CA ASP A 72 0.28 3.94 23.57
C ASP A 72 -0.59 2.95 24.35
N MET A 73 -1.51 3.50 25.16
CA MET A 73 -2.46 2.78 25.96
C MET A 73 -3.79 3.52 26.12
N CYS A 74 -4.87 2.77 26.26
CA CYS A 74 -6.21 3.27 26.56
C CYS A 74 -6.90 2.39 27.60
N GLU A 75 -7.59 3.04 28.53
CA GLU A 75 -8.46 2.42 29.53
C GLU A 75 -9.92 2.77 29.24
N LEU A 76 -10.75 1.73 29.23
CA LEU A 76 -12.19 1.81 29.00
C LEU A 76 -12.93 1.31 30.23
N ARG A 77 -13.98 2.02 30.63
CA ARG A 77 -14.87 1.61 31.73
C ARG A 77 -16.30 2.09 31.50
N SER A 78 -17.28 1.37 32.02
CA SER A 78 -18.67 1.81 31.98
C SER A 78 -19.01 2.69 33.17
N THR A 79 -19.77 3.75 32.92
CA THR A 79 -20.43 4.54 33.97
C THR A 79 -21.68 3.83 34.48
N LYS A 80 -22.24 4.29 35.61
CA LYS A 80 -23.53 3.80 36.13
C LYS A 80 -24.70 3.98 35.14
N ASN A 81 -24.58 4.89 34.17
CA ASN A 81 -25.61 5.15 33.16
C ASN A 81 -25.28 4.53 31.79
N ASN A 82 -24.48 3.45 31.76
CA ASN A 82 -24.08 2.70 30.56
C ASN A 82 -23.33 3.51 29.48
N LYS A 83 -22.81 4.70 29.80
CA LYS A 83 -21.83 5.39 28.94
C LYS A 83 -20.45 4.75 29.08
N VAL A 84 -19.67 4.75 28.00
CA VAL A 84 -18.28 4.26 27.99
C VAL A 84 -17.32 5.44 28.18
N VAL A 85 -16.51 5.41 29.23
CA VAL A 85 -15.41 6.37 29.42
C VAL A 85 -14.16 5.78 28.80
N ALA A 86 -13.49 6.53 27.93
CA ALA A 86 -12.23 6.17 27.30
C ALA A 86 -11.15 7.19 27.67
N VAL A 87 -10.08 6.74 28.33
CA VAL A 87 -8.93 7.57 28.71
C VAL A 87 -7.66 6.97 28.13
N GLY A 88 -6.88 7.73 27.37
CA GLY A 88 -5.64 7.26 26.76
C GLY A 88 -4.54 8.30 26.76
N ASN A 89 -3.29 7.88 26.56
CA ASN A 89 -2.14 8.79 26.54
C ASN A 89 -2.05 9.62 25.23
N THR A 90 -2.68 9.16 24.15
CA THR A 90 -2.78 9.87 22.86
C THR A 90 -4.18 9.74 22.26
N GLY A 91 -4.53 10.63 21.33
CA GLY A 91 -5.81 10.59 20.60
C GLY A 91 -5.99 9.29 19.80
N VAL A 92 -4.92 8.84 19.12
CA VAL A 92 -4.89 7.55 18.43
C VAL A 92 -5.14 6.37 19.37
N ALA A 93 -4.59 6.38 20.58
CA ALA A 93 -4.83 5.33 21.57
C ALA A 93 -6.30 5.30 22.01
N VAL A 94 -6.91 6.47 22.22
CA VAL A 94 -8.32 6.56 22.59
C VAL A 94 -9.23 6.09 21.45
N ALA A 95 -8.97 6.51 20.21
CA ALA A 95 -9.72 6.06 19.04
C ALA A 95 -9.64 4.53 18.87
N THR A 96 -8.45 3.95 19.02
CA THR A 96 -8.23 2.49 18.95
C THR A 96 -8.94 1.76 20.09
N GLY A 97 -8.87 2.27 21.32
CA GLY A 97 -9.58 1.68 22.45
C GLY A 97 -11.09 1.62 22.21
N ILE A 98 -11.67 2.73 21.73
CA ILE A 98 -13.10 2.76 21.37
C ILE A 98 -13.39 1.79 20.22
N TYR A 99 -12.55 1.73 19.18
CA TYR A 99 -12.75 0.76 18.10
C TYR A 99 -12.67 -0.69 18.59
N ASN A 100 -11.76 -1.01 19.51
CA ASN A 100 -11.68 -2.33 20.14
C ASN A 100 -12.99 -2.68 20.86
N TYR A 101 -13.55 -1.73 21.62
CA TYR A 101 -14.86 -1.90 22.25
C TYR A 101 -15.98 -2.12 21.22
N LEU A 102 -16.01 -1.31 20.16
CA LEU A 102 -16.98 -1.45 19.08
C LEU A 102 -16.90 -2.84 18.42
N LYS A 103 -15.70 -3.35 18.16
CA LYS A 103 -15.49 -4.69 17.57
C LYS A 103 -15.98 -5.82 18.48
N TYR A 104 -15.51 -5.82 19.73
CA TYR A 104 -15.63 -6.99 20.60
C TYR A 104 -16.86 -6.99 21.50
N PHE A 105 -17.49 -5.84 21.71
CA PHE A 105 -18.69 -5.72 22.53
C PHE A 105 -19.91 -5.33 21.70
N CYS A 106 -19.75 -4.47 20.71
CA CYS A 106 -20.89 -4.01 19.88
C CYS A 106 -21.02 -4.77 18.55
N ASN A 107 -20.09 -5.70 18.25
CA ASN A 107 -20.05 -6.44 16.99
C ASN A 107 -20.01 -5.51 15.76
N CYS A 108 -19.34 -4.36 15.85
CA CYS A 108 -19.23 -3.38 14.77
C CYS A 108 -17.94 -3.55 13.94
N HIS A 109 -17.92 -2.99 12.75
CA HIS A 109 -16.77 -3.00 11.84
C HIS A 109 -16.70 -1.72 11.00
N VAL A 110 -15.48 -1.24 10.74
CA VAL A 110 -15.21 -0.06 9.90
C VAL A 110 -14.14 -0.44 8.87
N SER A 111 -14.41 -0.21 7.60
CA SER A 111 -13.47 -0.55 6.52
C SER A 111 -13.59 0.39 5.32
N TRP A 112 -12.69 0.23 4.35
CA TRP A 112 -12.81 0.95 3.07
C TRP A 112 -14.06 0.56 2.30
N SER A 113 -14.48 -0.71 2.38
CA SER A 113 -15.63 -1.27 1.65
C SER A 113 -16.95 -1.23 2.41
N GLY A 114 -17.10 -0.23 3.29
CA GLY A 114 -18.29 0.00 4.07
C GLY A 114 -18.13 -0.27 5.56
N ASP A 115 -19.17 0.13 6.29
CA ASP A 115 -19.22 0.12 7.75
C ASP A 115 -20.43 -0.68 8.24
N GLN A 116 -20.26 -1.40 9.35
CA GLN A 116 -21.34 -2.04 10.09
C GLN A 116 -21.33 -1.47 11.51
N LEU A 117 -22.24 -0.51 11.75
CA LEU A 117 -22.29 0.31 12.96
C LEU A 117 -23.65 0.26 13.65
N ASP A 118 -24.31 -0.91 13.65
CA ASP A 118 -25.51 -1.14 14.43
C ASP A 118 -25.18 -1.37 15.92
N LEU A 119 -25.05 -0.26 16.67
CA LEU A 119 -24.68 -0.30 18.08
C LEU A 119 -25.86 -0.75 18.96
N PRO A 120 -25.67 -1.73 19.87
CA PRO A 120 -26.70 -2.17 20.80
C PRO A 120 -27.28 -1.03 21.66
N ARG A 121 -28.52 -1.23 22.10
CA ARG A 121 -29.24 -0.32 23.00
C ARG A 121 -29.81 -1.10 24.19
N PRO A 122 -29.29 -0.91 25.43
CA PRO A 122 -28.16 -0.05 25.80
C PRO A 122 -26.81 -0.57 25.28
N LEU A 123 -25.76 0.26 25.38
CA LEU A 123 -24.39 -0.20 25.13
C LEU A 123 -23.99 -1.31 26.11
N PRO A 124 -23.30 -2.37 25.65
CA PRO A 124 -22.87 -3.47 26.52
C PRO A 124 -21.91 -2.99 27.63
N PRO A 125 -22.20 -3.25 28.91
CA PRO A 125 -21.36 -2.75 30.00
C PRO A 125 -20.03 -3.51 30.10
N LEU A 126 -18.98 -2.80 30.51
CA LEU A 126 -17.68 -3.36 30.88
C LEU A 126 -17.66 -3.72 32.36
N THR A 127 -17.25 -4.94 32.69
CA THR A 127 -16.95 -5.35 34.06
C THR A 127 -15.54 -4.89 34.43
N GLY A 128 -15.44 -3.77 35.13
CA GLY A 128 -14.15 -3.19 35.54
C GLY A 128 -13.53 -2.28 34.48
N VAL A 129 -12.19 -2.29 34.41
CA VAL A 129 -11.41 -1.48 33.45
C VAL A 129 -10.80 -2.39 32.40
N LEU A 130 -11.17 -2.18 31.13
CA LEU A 130 -10.53 -2.81 29.99
C LEU A 130 -9.33 -1.95 29.58
N ARG A 131 -8.11 -2.51 29.68
CA ARG A 131 -6.87 -1.83 29.26
C ARG A 131 -6.37 -2.41 27.95
N ILE A 132 -6.19 -1.55 26.95
CA ILE A 132 -5.60 -1.85 25.64
C ILE A 132 -4.25 -1.13 25.58
N GLN A 133 -3.16 -1.86 25.30
CA GLN A 133 -1.81 -1.29 25.30
C GLN A 133 -0.97 -1.91 24.18
N SER A 134 -0.29 -1.06 23.42
CA SER A 134 0.68 -1.47 22.41
C SER A 134 2.03 -1.78 23.06
N GLN A 135 2.74 -2.77 22.52
CA GLN A 135 4.16 -3.01 22.84
C GLN A 135 5.10 -2.28 21.88
N TYR A 136 4.53 -1.68 20.84
CA TYR A 136 5.24 -1.04 19.76
C TYR A 136 5.09 0.47 19.84
N ARG A 137 6.20 1.16 19.63
CA ARG A 137 6.27 2.62 19.62
C ARG A 137 5.55 3.19 18.41
N PHE A 138 5.75 2.57 17.25
CA PHE A 138 5.19 3.03 15.99
C PHE A 138 4.23 2.02 15.36
N ARG A 139 3.15 2.56 14.78
CA ARG A 139 2.29 1.89 13.81
C ARG A 139 2.32 2.72 12.54
N TYR A 140 3.13 2.27 11.59
CA TYR A 140 3.40 2.95 10.32
C TYR A 140 2.31 2.66 9.29
N TYR A 141 2.00 3.64 8.46
CA TYR A 141 1.11 3.43 7.33
C TYR A 141 1.52 4.21 6.08
N GLN A 142 1.34 3.50 4.96
CA GLN A 142 1.44 3.87 3.55
C GLN A 142 2.77 3.48 2.91
N ASN A 143 2.70 3.12 1.63
CA ASN A 143 3.84 3.05 0.75
C ASN A 143 3.97 4.40 0.00
N VAL A 144 5.14 4.72 -0.51
CA VAL A 144 5.28 5.82 -1.47
C VAL A 144 4.41 5.60 -2.70
N CYS A 145 4.23 4.34 -3.13
CA CYS A 145 3.35 3.95 -4.24
C CYS A 145 1.85 4.18 -3.97
N THR A 146 1.40 4.13 -2.71
CA THR A 146 -0.02 4.39 -2.35
C THR A 146 -0.47 5.78 -2.79
N GLN A 147 0.47 6.73 -2.82
CA GLN A 147 0.22 8.10 -3.25
C GLN A 147 -0.17 8.21 -4.73
N SER A 148 0.19 7.22 -5.53
CA SER A 148 -0.10 7.18 -6.97
C SER A 148 -1.21 6.19 -7.28
N TYR A 149 -1.18 4.97 -6.73
CA TYR A 149 -2.18 3.94 -7.07
C TYR A 149 -3.51 4.06 -6.34
N SER A 150 -3.62 4.92 -5.32
CA SER A 150 -4.86 5.06 -4.55
C SER A 150 -5.22 6.51 -4.27
N THR A 151 -4.32 7.31 -3.71
CA THR A 151 -4.70 8.62 -3.16
C THR A 151 -4.59 9.79 -4.13
N VAL A 152 -4.05 9.58 -5.33
CA VAL A 152 -3.71 10.64 -6.30
C VAL A 152 -4.90 11.53 -6.67
N TRP A 153 -6.13 10.97 -6.68
CA TRP A 153 -7.34 11.71 -7.04
C TRP A 153 -8.22 12.08 -5.85
N TRP A 154 -7.74 11.87 -4.63
CA TRP A 154 -8.56 12.10 -3.44
C TRP A 154 -8.74 13.58 -3.13
N ASP A 155 -9.96 13.91 -2.75
CA ASP A 155 -10.30 15.18 -2.15
C ASP A 155 -10.16 15.14 -0.61
N TRP A 156 -10.50 16.25 0.04
CA TRP A 156 -10.44 16.32 1.50
C TRP A 156 -11.40 15.35 2.20
N PRO A 157 -12.69 15.24 1.84
CA PRO A 157 -13.59 14.23 2.40
C PRO A 157 -13.03 12.81 2.39
N ARG A 158 -12.43 12.35 1.30
CA ARG A 158 -11.83 11.00 1.24
C ARG A 158 -10.60 10.88 2.14
N TRP A 159 -9.72 11.88 2.17
CA TRP A 159 -8.59 11.92 3.12
C TRP A 159 -9.05 11.97 4.58
N GLN A 160 -10.14 12.69 4.87
CA GLN A 160 -10.71 12.79 6.21
C GLN A 160 -11.18 11.42 6.71
N ARG A 161 -11.86 10.64 5.85
CA ARG A 161 -12.26 9.26 6.14
C ARG A 161 -11.04 8.36 6.35
N GLU A 162 -10.00 8.54 5.54
CA GLU A 162 -8.77 7.74 5.70
C GLU A 162 -8.08 8.01 7.03
N ILE A 163 -7.93 9.27 7.44
CA ILE A 163 -7.25 9.62 8.70
C ILE A 163 -8.10 9.19 9.91
N ASP A 164 -9.43 9.18 9.79
CA ASP A 164 -10.31 8.59 10.80
C ASP A 164 -10.10 7.07 10.89
N TRP A 165 -10.00 6.36 9.76
CA TRP A 165 -9.66 4.92 9.72
C TRP A 165 -8.27 4.65 10.30
N MET A 166 -7.27 5.48 9.99
CA MET A 166 -5.92 5.42 10.57
C MET A 166 -5.98 5.49 12.10
N ALA A 167 -6.74 6.46 12.66
CA ALA A 167 -6.85 6.65 14.10
C ALA A 167 -7.55 5.46 14.78
N LEU A 168 -8.62 4.91 14.19
CA LEU A 168 -9.32 3.72 14.69
C LEU A 168 -8.41 2.46 14.69
N ASN A 169 -7.52 2.35 13.69
CA ASN A 169 -6.56 1.26 13.56
C ASN A 169 -5.22 1.55 14.29
N GLY A 170 -5.15 2.64 15.04
CA GLY A 170 -4.02 3.00 15.87
C GLY A 170 -2.77 3.44 15.13
N ILE A 171 -2.87 3.84 13.87
CA ILE A 171 -1.73 4.40 13.12
C ILE A 171 -1.27 5.70 13.79
N ASN A 172 0.02 5.81 14.09
CA ASN A 172 0.62 7.01 14.66
C ASN A 172 1.83 7.55 13.87
N LEU A 173 2.26 6.86 12.82
CA LEU A 173 3.36 7.27 11.94
C LEU A 173 2.95 7.17 10.45
N PRO A 174 2.04 8.01 9.95
CA PRO A 174 1.64 8.00 8.55
C PRO A 174 2.58 8.81 7.64
N LEU A 175 2.71 8.39 6.38
CA LEU A 175 3.37 9.19 5.34
C LEU A 175 2.50 10.40 4.93
N ALA A 176 3.11 11.57 4.67
CA ALA A 176 2.40 12.78 4.27
C ALA A 176 3.14 13.52 3.13
N PHE A 177 2.97 13.03 1.91
CA PHE A 177 3.74 13.44 0.71
C PHE A 177 3.01 14.40 -0.23
N THR A 178 1.74 14.70 0.05
CA THR A 178 0.88 15.54 -0.79
C THR A 178 1.49 16.93 -0.97
N GLY A 179 1.52 17.42 -2.22
CA GLY A 179 1.93 18.79 -2.54
C GLY A 179 3.43 19.06 -2.56
N GLN A 180 4.30 18.07 -2.36
CA GLN A 180 5.76 18.31 -2.32
C GLN A 180 6.33 18.87 -3.63
N GLU A 181 5.70 18.61 -4.78
CA GLU A 181 6.12 19.17 -6.07
C GLU A 181 5.99 20.70 -6.10
N ALA A 182 5.03 21.28 -5.37
CA ALA A 182 4.91 22.74 -5.26
C ALA A 182 6.14 23.35 -4.56
N LEU A 183 6.63 22.69 -3.51
CA LEU A 183 7.82 23.14 -2.78
C LEU A 183 9.09 22.96 -3.63
N TRP A 184 9.19 21.86 -4.37
CA TRP A 184 10.28 21.65 -5.32
C TRP A 184 10.27 22.68 -6.47
N GLN A 185 9.09 23.05 -7.00
CA GLN A 185 8.96 24.09 -8.01
C GLN A 185 9.59 25.40 -7.51
N GLU A 186 9.25 25.84 -6.29
CA GLU A 186 9.81 27.06 -5.69
C GLU A 186 11.34 26.97 -5.50
N VAL A 187 11.83 25.83 -5.00
CA VAL A 187 13.27 25.61 -4.81
C VAL A 187 14.01 25.69 -6.14
N TYR A 188 13.54 24.98 -7.17
CA TYR A 188 14.20 24.96 -8.48
C TYR A 188 14.12 26.32 -9.19
N MET A 189 13.01 27.04 -9.09
CA MET A 189 12.92 28.42 -9.60
C MET A 189 13.92 29.35 -8.89
N SER A 190 14.08 29.22 -7.57
CA SER A 190 15.05 30.01 -6.80
C SER A 190 16.51 29.74 -7.19
N LEU A 191 16.79 28.56 -7.76
CA LEU A 191 18.10 28.18 -8.28
C LEU A 191 18.31 28.65 -9.72
N GLY A 192 17.26 29.09 -10.43
CA GLY A 192 17.31 29.61 -11.79
C GLY A 192 16.84 28.64 -12.88
N LEU A 193 16.13 27.55 -12.53
CA LEU A 193 15.47 26.71 -13.53
C LEU A 193 14.27 27.46 -14.11
N ASN A 194 14.05 27.29 -15.41
CA ASN A 194 12.84 27.80 -16.06
C ASN A 194 11.69 26.79 -15.94
N GLN A 195 10.46 27.24 -16.21
CA GLN A 195 9.27 26.40 -16.10
C GLN A 195 9.30 25.18 -17.03
N THR A 196 9.91 25.27 -18.22
CA THR A 196 10.03 24.13 -19.13
C THR A 196 10.89 23.02 -18.54
N GLU A 197 12.02 23.36 -17.91
CA GLU A 197 12.89 22.39 -17.24
C GLU A 197 12.21 21.73 -16.04
N ILE A 198 11.39 22.47 -15.30
CA ILE A 198 10.60 21.94 -14.19
C ILE A 198 9.49 21.01 -14.71
N ASN A 199 8.81 21.40 -15.79
CA ASN A 199 7.80 20.59 -16.46
C ASN A 199 8.37 19.27 -17.01
N GLN A 200 9.62 19.27 -17.48
CA GLN A 200 10.32 18.06 -17.91
C GLN A 200 10.81 17.20 -16.74
N PHE A 201 10.94 17.77 -15.54
CA PHE A 201 11.33 17.01 -14.37
C PHE A 201 10.17 16.22 -13.76
N PHE A 202 9.03 16.86 -13.55
CA PHE A 202 7.88 16.18 -12.95
C PHE A 202 7.14 15.30 -13.95
N THR A 203 6.70 14.13 -13.49
CA THR A 203 5.74 13.30 -14.22
C THR A 203 4.32 13.88 -14.09
N GLY A 204 3.37 13.26 -14.78
CA GLY A 204 1.96 13.43 -14.47
C GLY A 204 1.58 12.90 -13.09
N PRO A 205 0.40 13.28 -12.56
CA PRO A 205 0.01 12.98 -11.19
C PRO A 205 0.06 11.50 -10.81
N ALA A 206 -0.39 10.64 -11.73
CA ALA A 206 -0.49 9.20 -11.50
C ALA A 206 0.88 8.49 -11.43
N PHE A 207 1.99 9.19 -11.70
CA PHE A 207 3.32 8.60 -11.73
C PHE A 207 4.28 9.22 -10.70
N LEU A 208 3.78 10.10 -9.83
CA LEU A 208 4.61 10.88 -8.91
C LEU A 208 5.37 10.03 -7.88
N ALA A 209 4.89 8.85 -7.50
CA ALA A 209 5.64 7.95 -6.63
C ALA A 209 7.02 7.63 -7.23
N TRP A 210 7.06 7.24 -8.50
CA TRP A 210 8.29 6.92 -9.23
C TRP A 210 9.12 8.13 -9.60
N ASN A 211 8.50 9.31 -9.72
CA ASN A 211 9.24 10.56 -9.86
C ASN A 211 10.01 10.93 -8.59
N ARG A 212 9.34 10.85 -7.43
CA ARG A 212 9.94 11.16 -6.12
C ARG A 212 11.09 10.21 -5.76
N MET A 213 10.99 8.95 -6.19
CA MET A 213 12.06 7.95 -6.07
C MET A 213 13.14 8.08 -7.16
N GLY A 214 12.96 8.95 -8.17
CA GLY A 214 13.90 9.20 -9.26
C GLY A 214 13.87 8.19 -10.40
N ASN A 215 12.92 7.27 -10.42
CA ASN A 215 12.81 6.27 -11.48
C ASN A 215 12.27 6.86 -12.79
N LEU A 216 11.36 7.84 -12.69
CA LEU A 216 10.66 8.43 -13.83
C LEU A 216 10.65 9.96 -13.83
N PHE A 217 10.64 10.55 -15.02
CA PHE A 217 10.54 11.99 -15.27
C PHE A 217 9.66 12.24 -16.50
N GLU A 218 9.06 13.43 -16.60
CA GLU A 218 8.25 13.93 -17.74
C GLU A 218 6.96 13.16 -18.10
N TRP A 219 6.94 11.82 -17.98
CA TRP A 219 5.86 10.96 -18.43
C TRP A 219 4.50 11.31 -17.82
N GLY A 220 3.49 11.52 -18.67
CA GLY A 220 2.13 11.90 -18.25
C GLY A 220 1.99 13.35 -17.79
N GLY A 221 3.06 14.14 -17.80
CA GLY A 221 3.05 15.56 -17.45
C GLY A 221 2.67 16.48 -18.63
N PRO A 222 2.85 17.81 -18.47
CA PRO A 222 3.33 18.49 -17.26
C PRO A 222 2.26 18.62 -16.17
N LEU A 223 2.68 18.84 -14.92
CA LEU A 223 1.75 19.22 -13.85
C LEU A 223 1.26 20.66 -14.07
N PRO A 224 -0.06 20.90 -14.14
CA PRO A 224 -0.57 22.26 -14.22
C PRO A 224 -0.43 23.00 -12.88
N GLN A 225 -0.43 24.34 -12.90
CA GLN A 225 -0.30 25.14 -11.67
C GLN A 225 -1.46 24.89 -10.68
N SER A 226 -2.65 24.55 -11.20
CA SER A 226 -3.81 24.17 -10.40
C SER A 226 -3.52 22.97 -9.49
N TRP A 227 -2.71 22.01 -9.96
CA TRP A 227 -2.28 20.84 -9.19
C TRP A 227 -1.50 21.29 -7.95
N HIS A 228 -0.45 22.10 -8.15
CA HIS A 228 0.40 22.58 -7.06
C HIS A 228 -0.43 23.29 -5.97
N ILE A 229 -1.35 24.17 -6.36
CA ILE A 229 -2.20 24.93 -5.43
C ILE A 229 -3.15 24.00 -4.67
N LYS A 230 -3.87 23.11 -5.39
CA LYS A 230 -4.84 22.19 -4.77
C LYS A 230 -4.16 21.22 -3.81
N GLN A 231 -3.04 20.64 -4.21
CA GLN A 231 -2.30 19.67 -3.39
C GLN A 231 -1.65 20.32 -2.17
N LEU A 232 -1.13 21.54 -2.29
CA LEU A 232 -0.60 22.29 -1.16
C LEU A 232 -1.71 22.59 -0.12
N SER A 233 -2.87 23.05 -0.58
CA SER A 233 -4.04 23.26 0.30
C SER A 233 -4.52 21.99 0.99
N LEU A 234 -4.52 20.86 0.26
CA LEU A 234 -4.91 19.57 0.79
C LEU A 234 -3.93 19.08 1.87
N GLN A 235 -2.64 19.24 1.65
CA GLN A 235 -1.59 18.82 2.60
C GLN A 235 -1.71 19.54 3.95
N PHE A 236 -2.04 20.85 3.96
CA PHE A 236 -2.30 21.56 5.22
C PHE A 236 -3.40 20.88 6.04
N LYS A 237 -4.52 20.52 5.41
CA LYS A 237 -5.64 19.85 6.09
C LYS A 237 -5.25 18.45 6.58
N ILE A 238 -4.48 17.70 5.79
CA ILE A 238 -3.97 16.37 6.15
C ILE A 238 -3.10 16.46 7.40
N LEU A 239 -2.10 17.34 7.39
CA LEU A 239 -1.16 17.50 8.49
C LEU A 239 -1.84 17.98 9.76
N ASP A 240 -2.73 18.98 9.66
CA ASP A 240 -3.48 19.49 10.80
C ASP A 240 -4.29 18.38 11.46
N ARG A 241 -4.97 17.54 10.66
CA ARG A 241 -5.78 16.45 11.21
C ARG A 241 -4.93 15.33 11.80
N MET A 242 -3.86 14.91 11.12
CA MET A 242 -2.97 13.88 11.64
C MET A 242 -2.37 14.31 12.99
N ARG A 243 -1.84 15.54 13.08
CA ARG A 243 -1.30 16.10 14.31
C ARG A 243 -2.37 16.27 15.40
N ALA A 244 -3.60 16.65 15.02
CA ALA A 244 -4.70 16.75 15.97
C ALA A 244 -5.03 15.41 16.64
N PHE A 245 -4.84 14.27 15.99
CA PHE A 245 -4.96 12.95 16.62
C PHE A 245 -3.73 12.54 17.45
N GLY A 246 -2.63 13.28 17.37
CA GLY A 246 -1.35 12.91 17.96
C GLY A 246 -0.48 12.01 17.08
N MET A 247 -0.81 11.89 15.79
CA MET A 247 0.08 11.22 14.81
C MET A 247 1.33 12.07 14.55
N ILE A 248 2.37 11.42 14.04
CA ILE A 248 3.66 11.99 13.66
C ILE A 248 3.79 11.84 12.14
N PRO A 249 3.36 12.83 11.34
CA PRO A 249 3.48 12.75 9.88
C PRO A 249 4.93 12.68 9.42
N VAL A 250 5.21 11.78 8.48
CA VAL A 250 6.52 11.67 7.85
C VAL A 250 6.55 12.57 6.61
N LEU A 251 7.46 13.55 6.61
CA LEU A 251 7.61 14.55 5.53
C LEU A 251 8.71 14.14 4.54
N PRO A 252 8.69 14.64 3.30
CA PRO A 252 9.71 14.31 2.31
C PRO A 252 11.06 15.01 2.61
N ALA A 253 12.14 14.44 2.09
CA ALA A 253 13.47 15.05 2.05
C ALA A 253 14.18 14.81 0.70
N PHE A 254 15.32 15.46 0.51
CA PHE A 254 16.11 15.35 -0.72
C PHE A 254 16.92 14.04 -0.78
N SER A 255 16.79 13.33 -1.90
CA SER A 255 17.48 12.05 -2.16
C SER A 255 18.81 12.20 -2.90
N GLY A 256 19.13 13.37 -3.44
CA GLY A 256 20.27 13.57 -4.36
C GLY A 256 19.90 13.62 -5.84
N ILE A 257 18.64 13.29 -6.19
CA ILE A 257 18.15 13.31 -7.57
C ILE A 257 17.78 14.74 -7.98
N VAL A 258 18.27 15.18 -9.13
CA VAL A 258 18.10 16.56 -9.63
C VAL A 258 17.62 16.60 -11.08
N PRO A 259 16.95 17.67 -11.52
CA PRO A 259 16.63 17.90 -12.93
C PRO A 259 17.91 18.06 -13.78
N GLN A 260 17.85 17.69 -15.05
CA GLN A 260 18.96 17.93 -15.99
C GLN A 260 19.36 19.41 -16.05
N GLY A 261 18.42 20.34 -15.90
CA GLY A 261 18.70 21.79 -15.89
C GLY A 261 19.72 22.25 -14.84
N ILE A 262 19.93 21.46 -13.77
CA ILE A 262 20.98 21.74 -12.78
C ILE A 262 22.38 21.66 -13.39
N THR A 263 22.64 20.77 -14.34
CA THR A 263 23.95 20.69 -15.01
C THR A 263 24.20 21.86 -15.97
N ARG A 264 23.13 22.51 -16.47
CA ARG A 264 23.23 23.76 -17.24
C ARG A 264 23.59 24.93 -16.34
N LEU A 265 22.94 25.05 -15.18
CA LEU A 265 23.17 26.15 -14.23
C LEU A 265 24.50 26.01 -13.49
N PHE A 266 24.88 24.78 -13.19
CA PHE A 266 26.10 24.44 -12.47
C PHE A 266 26.93 23.42 -13.27
N PRO A 267 27.63 23.86 -14.34
CA PRO A 267 28.35 22.97 -15.25
C PRO A 267 29.56 22.26 -14.62
N GLN A 268 29.99 22.68 -13.44
CA GLN A 268 31.06 22.04 -12.66
C GLN A 268 30.52 21.02 -11.63
N ALA A 269 29.20 20.89 -11.51
CA ALA A 269 28.59 19.95 -10.58
C ALA A 269 28.94 18.51 -10.98
N ASN A 270 29.36 17.71 -10.01
CA ASN A 270 29.62 16.29 -10.22
C ASN A 270 28.29 15.52 -10.16
N VAL A 271 27.74 15.21 -11.33
CA VAL A 271 26.45 14.52 -11.48
C VAL A 271 26.63 13.25 -12.29
N THR A 272 26.13 12.14 -11.77
CA THR A 272 26.08 10.86 -12.48
C THR A 272 24.71 10.66 -13.10
N LYS A 273 24.67 10.31 -14.39
CA LYS A 273 23.44 9.86 -15.03
C LYS A 273 23.31 8.34 -14.89
N LEU A 274 22.26 7.88 -14.24
CA LEU A 274 21.99 6.46 -14.04
C LEU A 274 21.41 5.81 -15.31
N GLY A 275 21.34 4.46 -15.29
CA GLY A 275 20.73 3.68 -16.35
C GLY A 275 19.19 3.80 -16.41
N PRO A 276 18.58 3.30 -17.50
CA PRO A 276 17.13 3.26 -17.64
C PRO A 276 16.48 2.34 -16.61
N TRP A 277 15.30 2.73 -16.10
CA TRP A 277 14.49 1.90 -15.23
C TRP A 277 13.27 1.31 -15.98
N SER A 278 12.97 0.04 -15.72
CA SER A 278 11.78 -0.69 -16.18
C SER A 278 11.37 -0.46 -17.64
N HIS A 279 12.34 -0.63 -18.56
CA HIS A 279 12.16 -0.48 -20.01
C HIS A 279 11.83 0.94 -20.52
N PHE A 280 11.84 1.97 -19.66
CA PHE A 280 11.79 3.36 -20.12
C PHE A 280 13.12 3.77 -20.71
N ASN A 281 13.09 4.56 -21.77
CA ASN A 281 14.30 5.17 -22.30
C ASN A 281 14.71 6.39 -21.44
N CYS A 282 15.88 6.97 -21.73
CA CYS A 282 16.38 8.12 -20.99
C CYS A 282 15.66 9.45 -21.26
N SER A 283 14.59 9.47 -22.07
CA SER A 283 13.68 10.61 -22.13
C SER A 283 12.78 10.68 -20.91
N TYR A 284 12.42 9.52 -20.34
CA TYR A 284 11.49 9.43 -19.21
C TYR A 284 12.12 8.84 -17.94
N SER A 285 13.41 8.51 -17.94
CA SER A 285 14.12 7.86 -16.84
C SER A 285 15.58 8.32 -16.82
N CYS A 286 16.52 7.48 -16.35
CA CYS A 286 17.95 7.76 -16.29
C CYS A 286 18.26 8.99 -15.41
N ALA A 287 18.00 8.82 -14.10
CA ALA A 287 18.13 9.87 -13.09
C ALA A 287 19.50 10.56 -13.13
N TYR A 288 19.49 11.88 -12.95
CA TYR A 288 20.69 12.65 -12.66
C TYR A 288 20.88 12.71 -11.15
N VAL A 289 21.88 12.00 -10.65
CA VAL A 289 22.19 11.90 -9.22
C VAL A 289 23.45 12.70 -8.92
N LEU A 290 23.31 13.68 -8.03
CA LEU A 290 24.40 14.53 -7.59
C LEU A 290 25.34 13.74 -6.66
N ASP A 291 26.67 13.86 -6.87
CA ASP A 291 27.65 13.20 -6.01
C ASP A 291 27.49 13.69 -4.55
N PRO A 292 27.49 12.79 -3.56
CA PRO A 292 27.30 13.18 -2.16
C PRO A 292 28.38 14.13 -1.60
N ARG A 293 29.52 14.27 -2.29
CA ARG A 293 30.61 15.18 -1.92
C ARG A 293 30.53 16.53 -2.64
N ASP A 294 29.62 16.68 -3.60
CA ASP A 294 29.43 17.95 -4.28
C ASP A 294 28.78 18.98 -3.33
N PRO A 295 29.31 20.21 -3.21
CA PRO A 295 28.71 21.24 -2.35
C PRO A 295 27.24 21.54 -2.65
N LEU A 296 26.78 21.32 -3.88
CA LEU A 296 25.38 21.51 -4.26
C LEU A 296 24.45 20.51 -3.57
N PHE A 297 24.94 19.33 -3.17
CA PHE A 297 24.12 18.33 -2.48
C PHE A 297 23.57 18.92 -1.19
N GLN A 298 24.46 19.50 -0.38
CA GLN A 298 24.09 20.16 0.87
C GLN A 298 23.20 21.37 0.61
N ARG A 299 23.53 22.20 -0.40
CA ARG A 299 22.79 23.42 -0.71
C ARG A 299 21.34 23.13 -1.12
N ILE A 300 21.13 22.23 -2.09
CA ILE A 300 19.80 21.91 -2.61
C ILE A 300 18.97 21.19 -1.53
N GLY A 301 19.56 20.20 -0.85
CA GLY A 301 18.88 19.48 0.21
C GLY A 301 18.43 20.38 1.37
N SER A 302 19.31 21.30 1.79
CA SER A 302 18.96 22.26 2.86
C SER A 302 17.89 23.26 2.42
N LEU A 303 17.93 23.74 1.16
CA LEU A 303 16.90 24.64 0.62
C LEU A 303 15.52 23.97 0.62
N PHE A 304 15.44 22.74 0.10
CA PHE A 304 14.18 22.01 0.07
C PHE A 304 13.65 21.71 1.47
N LEU A 305 14.50 21.19 2.36
CA LEU A 305 14.03 20.86 3.69
C LEU A 305 13.65 22.13 4.49
N SER A 306 14.36 23.24 4.30
CA SER A 306 13.96 24.52 4.89
C SER A 306 12.59 24.97 4.37
N GLN A 307 12.32 24.75 3.08
CA GLN A 307 11.02 25.04 2.48
C GLN A 307 9.91 24.17 3.08
N VAL A 308 10.14 22.86 3.20
CA VAL A 308 9.22 21.93 3.87
C VAL A 308 8.94 22.34 5.31
N VAL A 309 9.98 22.62 6.11
CA VAL A 309 9.80 23.01 7.52
C VAL A 309 9.13 24.37 7.66
N ARG A 310 9.41 25.32 6.76
CA ARG A 310 8.79 26.65 6.79
C ARG A 310 7.29 26.58 6.52
N GLU A 311 6.89 25.86 5.47
CA GLU A 311 5.48 25.77 5.08
C GLU A 311 4.70 24.85 6.02
N PHE A 312 5.22 23.66 6.31
CA PHE A 312 4.47 22.61 6.99
C PHE A 312 4.80 22.43 8.47
N GLY A 313 5.82 23.11 9.00
CA GLY A 313 6.43 22.73 10.27
C GLY A 313 7.14 21.37 10.16
N THR A 314 7.45 20.75 11.29
CA THR A 314 8.12 19.44 11.31
C THR A 314 7.69 18.60 12.50
N ASP A 315 7.71 17.29 12.32
CA ASP A 315 7.58 16.26 13.36
C ASP A 315 8.84 15.39 13.49
N HIS A 316 9.96 15.90 12.95
CA HIS A 316 11.33 15.40 13.04
C HIS A 316 11.61 14.07 12.32
N ILE A 317 10.70 13.57 11.50
CA ILE A 317 10.89 12.35 10.70
C ILE A 317 10.72 12.68 9.23
N TYR A 318 11.72 12.27 8.44
CA TYR A 318 11.76 12.54 7.02
C TYR A 318 12.03 11.28 6.22
N ASN A 319 11.30 11.07 5.12
CA ASN A 319 11.53 9.95 4.20
C ASN A 319 12.11 10.44 2.87
N THR A 320 13.07 9.68 2.36
CA THR A 320 13.66 9.83 1.03
C THR A 320 14.49 8.58 0.73
N ASP A 321 14.57 8.17 -0.53
CA ASP A 321 15.22 6.94 -0.96
C ASP A 321 15.95 7.19 -2.30
N THR A 322 17.29 7.10 -2.31
CA THR A 322 18.11 7.48 -3.48
C THR A 322 18.15 6.42 -4.57
N PHE A 323 18.12 5.14 -4.19
CA PHE A 323 18.43 4.02 -5.08
C PHE A 323 17.34 2.94 -5.08
N ASN A 324 16.08 3.35 -4.89
CA ASN A 324 14.95 2.42 -4.95
C ASN A 324 14.82 1.85 -6.38
N GLU A 325 15.08 0.55 -6.53
CA GLU A 325 15.13 -0.15 -7.83
C GLU A 325 16.13 0.44 -8.85
N MET A 326 17.14 1.16 -8.38
CA MET A 326 18.19 1.73 -9.23
C MET A 326 19.55 1.33 -8.69
N ASN A 327 20.48 1.04 -9.59
CA ASN A 327 21.83 0.68 -9.19
C ASN A 327 22.67 1.94 -8.87
N PRO A 328 23.28 2.02 -7.69
CA PRO A 328 24.24 3.07 -7.38
C PRO A 328 25.42 3.06 -8.37
N ALA A 329 26.07 4.22 -8.52
CA ALA A 329 27.19 4.38 -9.42
C ALA A 329 28.43 3.55 -9.04
N SER A 330 28.52 3.12 -7.78
CA SER A 330 29.61 2.29 -7.25
C SER A 330 29.12 1.38 -6.13
N SER A 331 29.64 0.16 -6.09
CA SER A 331 29.44 -0.80 -5.00
C SER A 331 30.48 -0.67 -3.87
N ASP A 332 31.34 0.34 -3.92
CA ASP A 332 32.32 0.63 -2.87
C ASP A 332 31.60 1.04 -1.57
N PRO A 333 31.79 0.31 -0.45
CA PRO A 333 31.27 0.69 0.86
C PRO A 333 31.54 2.15 1.24
N ALA A 334 32.70 2.71 0.92
CA ALA A 334 33.01 4.11 1.25
C ALA A 334 32.11 5.10 0.50
N TYR A 335 31.79 4.80 -0.76
CA TYR A 335 30.85 5.59 -1.54
C TYR A 335 29.44 5.51 -0.96
N LEU A 336 28.93 4.30 -0.68
CA LEU A 336 27.58 4.10 -0.16
C LEU A 336 27.38 4.77 1.22
N ALA A 337 28.38 4.66 2.11
CA ALA A 337 28.38 5.36 3.39
C ALA A 337 28.40 6.89 3.22
N SER A 338 29.06 7.41 2.18
CA SER A 338 29.06 8.85 1.89
C SER A 338 27.70 9.34 1.40
N VAL A 339 26.96 8.52 0.64
CA VAL A 339 25.59 8.86 0.18
C VAL A 339 24.66 9.04 1.37
N SER A 340 24.55 8.03 2.24
CA SER A 340 23.67 8.10 3.40
C SER A 340 24.08 9.21 4.38
N ARG A 341 25.39 9.44 4.55
CA ARG A 341 25.89 10.57 5.33
C ARG A 341 25.49 11.93 4.74
N ALA A 342 25.60 12.12 3.44
CA ALA A 342 25.23 13.38 2.78
C ALA A 342 23.73 13.66 2.90
N VAL A 343 22.88 12.66 2.62
CA VAL A 343 21.42 12.74 2.81
C VAL A 343 21.11 13.15 4.26
N PHE A 344 21.65 12.44 5.24
CA PHE A 344 21.38 12.74 6.64
C PHE A 344 21.96 14.09 7.12
N THR A 345 23.08 14.54 6.56
CA THR A 345 23.67 15.85 6.85
C THR A 345 22.78 16.98 6.33
N THR A 346 22.14 16.82 5.18
CA THR A 346 21.14 17.80 4.69
C THR A 346 19.94 17.91 5.63
N MET A 347 19.52 16.79 6.22
CA MET A 347 18.42 16.80 7.18
C MET A 347 18.79 17.55 8.46
N THR A 348 19.93 17.16 9.04
CA THR A 348 20.37 17.66 10.34
C THR A 348 20.89 19.10 10.33
N SER A 349 21.26 19.63 9.18
CA SER A 349 21.60 21.06 9.06
C SER A 349 20.39 21.98 9.19
N VAL A 350 19.18 21.48 8.94
CA VAL A 350 17.92 22.23 9.08
C VAL A 350 17.20 21.84 10.36
N ASP A 351 17.11 20.54 10.65
CA ASP A 351 16.49 20.00 11.86
C ASP A 351 17.48 19.10 12.63
N PRO A 352 18.15 19.61 13.68
CA PRO A 352 19.10 18.84 14.47
C PRO A 352 18.51 17.58 15.13
N LYS A 353 17.18 17.46 15.22
CA LYS A 353 16.46 16.30 15.77
C LYS A 353 15.97 15.32 14.70
N ALA A 354 16.30 15.56 13.43
CA ALA A 354 15.86 14.72 12.31
C ALA A 354 16.20 13.24 12.50
N VAL A 355 15.23 12.40 12.15
CA VAL A 355 15.35 10.96 12.00
C VAL A 355 14.97 10.62 10.56
N TRP A 356 15.83 9.86 9.88
CA TRP A 356 15.57 9.43 8.51
C TRP A 356 14.78 8.12 8.51
N LEU A 357 13.60 8.12 7.91
CA LEU A 357 12.84 6.92 7.60
C LEU A 357 13.22 6.41 6.20
N MET A 358 13.74 5.19 6.09
CA MET A 358 14.32 4.65 4.84
C MET A 358 13.71 3.30 4.47
N GLN A 359 13.44 3.05 3.19
CA GLN A 359 12.84 1.80 2.71
C GLN A 359 13.90 0.72 2.46
N ALA A 360 13.79 -0.44 3.12
CA ALA A 360 14.69 -1.58 2.91
C ALA A 360 14.46 -2.33 1.58
N TRP A 361 13.50 -1.91 0.74
CA TRP A 361 13.13 -2.62 -0.50
C TRP A 361 14.32 -2.85 -1.42
N LEU A 362 15.23 -1.88 -1.52
CA LEU A 362 16.42 -2.01 -2.36
C LEU A 362 17.31 -3.20 -1.98
N PHE A 363 17.38 -3.58 -0.70
CA PHE A 363 18.11 -4.78 -0.25
C PHE A 363 17.43 -6.09 -0.67
N VAL A 364 16.11 -6.07 -0.84
CA VAL A 364 15.29 -7.24 -1.24
C VAL A 364 15.19 -7.34 -2.76
N ASN A 365 15.11 -6.20 -3.46
CA ASN A 365 14.91 -6.13 -4.89
C ASN A 365 16.17 -6.46 -5.70
N ASP A 366 17.34 -6.03 -5.24
CA ASP A 366 18.62 -6.34 -5.88
C ASP A 366 19.65 -6.89 -4.87
N PRO A 367 19.49 -8.15 -4.44
CA PRO A 367 20.42 -8.78 -3.50
C PRO A 367 21.81 -9.05 -4.12
N GLU A 368 21.94 -9.00 -5.46
CA GLU A 368 23.22 -9.16 -6.14
C GLU A 368 24.10 -7.92 -5.99
N PHE A 369 23.50 -6.73 -6.01
CA PHE A 369 24.21 -5.49 -5.65
C PHE A 369 24.37 -5.35 -4.13
N TRP A 370 23.26 -5.49 -3.38
CA TRP A 370 23.20 -5.19 -1.94
C TRP A 370 23.67 -6.35 -1.07
N LYS A 371 24.95 -6.69 -1.19
CA LYS A 371 25.62 -7.67 -0.32
C LYS A 371 25.89 -7.08 1.08
N PRO A 372 26.20 -7.92 2.10
CA PRO A 372 26.34 -7.45 3.48
C PRO A 372 27.23 -6.21 3.68
N PRO A 373 28.43 -6.09 3.07
CA PRO A 373 29.26 -4.90 3.23
C PRO A 373 28.61 -3.62 2.68
N GLN A 374 27.85 -3.72 1.60
CA GLN A 374 27.16 -2.59 0.96
C GLN A 374 25.97 -2.12 1.81
N VAL A 375 25.17 -3.07 2.30
CA VAL A 375 24.04 -2.80 3.20
C VAL A 375 24.54 -2.15 4.49
N GLU A 376 25.54 -2.76 5.13
CA GLU A 376 26.10 -2.23 6.38
C GLU A 376 26.68 -0.83 6.20
N ALA A 377 27.40 -0.58 5.10
CA ALA A 377 27.97 0.74 4.82
C ALA A 377 26.90 1.82 4.64
N LEU A 378 25.82 1.53 3.91
CA LEU A 378 24.71 2.47 3.75
C LEU A 378 24.07 2.78 5.11
N LEU A 379 23.74 1.76 5.91
CA LEU A 379 23.03 1.93 7.19
C LEU A 379 23.92 2.58 8.27
N ARG A 380 25.23 2.31 8.29
CA ARG A 380 26.19 2.90 9.23
C ARG A 380 26.72 4.28 8.83
N GLY A 381 26.40 4.78 7.63
CA GLY A 381 26.67 6.17 7.27
C GLY A 381 25.87 7.18 8.10
N VAL A 382 24.83 6.70 8.82
CA VAL A 382 23.99 7.46 9.75
C VAL A 382 24.21 6.96 11.18
N PRO A 383 24.25 7.83 12.20
CA PRO A 383 24.35 7.41 13.60
C PRO A 383 23.23 6.44 13.99
N LEU A 384 23.52 5.48 14.88
CA LEU A 384 22.52 4.54 15.38
C LEU A 384 21.38 5.28 16.08
N GLY A 385 20.14 4.87 15.82
CA GLY A 385 18.95 5.51 16.38
C GLY A 385 18.52 6.79 15.68
N ARG A 386 19.25 7.24 14.65
CA ARG A 386 18.90 8.41 13.81
C ARG A 386 18.37 8.02 12.42
N MET A 387 18.24 6.73 12.17
CA MET A 387 17.54 6.13 11.04
C MET A 387 16.51 5.14 11.57
N ILE A 388 15.32 5.10 10.97
CA ILE A 388 14.36 4.01 11.12
C ILE A 388 14.24 3.33 9.77
N VAL A 389 14.48 2.03 9.72
CA VAL A 389 14.38 1.25 8.48
C VAL A 389 13.01 0.60 8.38
N LEU A 390 12.31 0.79 7.26
CA LEU A 390 11.08 0.08 6.93
C LEU A 390 11.47 -1.27 6.30
N ASP A 391 11.31 -2.36 7.05
CA ASP A 391 11.42 -3.71 6.49
C ASP A 391 10.16 -4.00 5.68
N LEU A 392 10.18 -3.53 4.43
CA LEU A 392 8.97 -3.17 3.69
C LEU A 392 8.07 -4.37 3.37
N PHE A 393 8.67 -5.55 3.14
CA PHE A 393 8.00 -6.78 2.71
C PHE A 393 8.23 -7.95 3.69
N ALA A 394 8.17 -7.65 4.99
CA ALA A 394 8.63 -8.56 6.03
C ALA A 394 7.72 -9.78 6.25
N GLU A 395 6.48 -9.74 5.74
CA GLU A 395 5.57 -10.87 5.73
C GLU A 395 5.92 -11.94 4.68
N SER A 396 6.90 -11.69 3.82
CA SER A 396 7.34 -12.67 2.80
C SER A 396 8.87 -12.76 2.71
N MET A 397 9.55 -11.61 2.74
CA MET A 397 11.00 -11.49 2.64
C MET A 397 11.56 -10.56 3.72
N PRO A 398 11.61 -10.99 5.00
CA PRO A 398 12.07 -10.17 6.12
C PRO A 398 13.57 -9.84 6.04
N ALA A 399 13.90 -8.60 5.72
CA ALA A 399 15.28 -8.13 5.60
C ALA A 399 16.01 -8.03 6.93
N TYR A 400 15.30 -7.87 8.06
CA TYR A 400 15.93 -7.87 9.39
C TYR A 400 16.72 -9.17 9.64
N SER A 401 16.29 -10.29 9.06
CA SER A 401 16.88 -11.60 9.32
C SER A 401 18.30 -11.72 8.75
N PHE A 402 18.52 -11.29 7.49
CA PHE A 402 19.83 -11.37 6.83
C PHE A 402 20.71 -10.12 7.03
N THR A 403 20.16 -9.06 7.65
CA THR A 403 20.90 -7.85 8.04
C THR A 403 21.22 -7.79 9.54
N GLN A 404 20.98 -8.88 10.28
CA GLN A 404 21.21 -8.97 11.72
C GLN A 404 20.52 -7.83 12.49
N SER A 405 19.21 -7.65 12.25
CA SER A 405 18.42 -6.53 12.74
C SER A 405 18.99 -5.18 12.29
N PHE A 406 19.24 -5.04 10.97
CA PHE A 406 19.73 -3.81 10.33
C PHE A 406 20.98 -3.22 10.98
N TYR A 407 21.90 -4.10 11.40
CA TYR A 407 23.17 -3.77 12.05
C TYR A 407 23.03 -2.80 13.25
N GLY A 408 21.88 -2.87 13.94
CA GLY A 408 21.57 -2.07 15.14
C GLY A 408 20.74 -0.81 14.89
N GLN A 409 20.36 -0.48 13.64
CA GLN A 409 19.40 0.59 13.40
C GLN A 409 17.98 0.14 13.81
N PRO A 410 17.16 1.01 14.40
CA PRO A 410 15.74 0.76 14.61
C PRO A 410 15.02 0.37 13.31
N PHE A 411 14.08 -0.57 13.38
CA PHE A 411 13.28 -0.94 12.22
C PHE A 411 11.80 -1.14 12.54
N ILE A 412 10.97 -1.01 11.50
CA ILE A 412 9.54 -1.28 11.53
C ILE A 412 9.28 -2.48 10.63
N TRP A 413 8.68 -3.53 11.19
CA TRP A 413 8.24 -4.71 10.44
C TRP A 413 6.99 -4.33 9.66
N CYS A 414 7.06 -4.29 8.33
CA CYS A 414 5.93 -3.90 7.49
C CYS A 414 5.35 -5.10 6.76
N MET A 415 4.02 -5.12 6.68
CA MET A 415 3.28 -5.92 5.73
C MET A 415 3.10 -5.12 4.44
N LEU A 416 3.70 -5.56 3.33
CA LEU A 416 3.50 -4.93 2.01
C LEU A 416 2.15 -5.36 1.44
N HIS A 417 1.90 -6.66 1.39
CA HIS A 417 0.68 -7.33 0.95
C HIS A 417 0.24 -7.11 -0.50
N ASN A 418 0.10 -5.86 -0.95
CA ASN A 418 -0.48 -5.53 -2.24
C ASN A 418 0.53 -4.81 -3.13
N PHE A 419 0.64 -5.28 -4.37
CA PHE A 419 1.40 -4.62 -5.43
C PHE A 419 0.44 -4.08 -6.51
N GLY A 420 0.70 -2.89 -7.03
CA GLY A 420 -0.05 -2.23 -8.11
C GLY A 420 -1.48 -1.81 -7.78
N GLY A 421 -1.97 -2.05 -6.55
CA GLY A 421 -3.40 -1.94 -6.24
C GLY A 421 -4.22 -3.03 -6.90
N ASN A 422 -3.63 -4.20 -7.18
CA ASN A 422 -4.30 -5.24 -7.96
C ASN A 422 -5.47 -5.86 -7.18
N SER A 423 -6.56 -6.15 -7.88
CA SER A 423 -7.67 -6.97 -7.37
C SER A 423 -7.25 -8.43 -7.22
N GLY A 424 -7.98 -9.19 -6.40
CA GLY A 424 -7.73 -10.62 -6.17
C GLY A 424 -7.76 -11.00 -4.70
N LEU A 425 -8.31 -12.17 -4.36
CA LEU A 425 -8.22 -12.70 -3.01
C LEU A 425 -6.80 -13.22 -2.75
N PHE A 426 -6.09 -12.59 -1.82
CA PHE A 426 -4.74 -12.96 -1.41
C PHE A 426 -4.50 -12.60 0.05
N GLY A 427 -3.63 -13.37 0.71
CA GLY A 427 -3.05 -13.04 2.00
C GLY A 427 -1.96 -14.05 2.40
N THR A 428 -1.21 -13.70 3.43
CA THR A 428 -0.23 -14.59 4.10
C THR A 428 -0.56 -14.65 5.59
N VAL A 429 -1.82 -14.92 5.94
CA VAL A 429 -2.37 -14.68 7.30
C VAL A 429 -1.59 -15.37 8.41
N GLU A 430 -1.03 -16.57 8.20
CA GLU A 430 -0.15 -17.21 9.17
C GLU A 430 1.13 -16.42 9.39
N ARG A 431 1.78 -15.98 8.31
CA ARG A 431 3.04 -15.25 8.40
C ARG A 431 2.85 -13.86 8.98
N ILE A 432 1.74 -13.19 8.66
CA ILE A 432 1.33 -11.94 9.29
C ILE A 432 1.10 -12.13 10.80
N ASN A 433 0.42 -13.21 11.19
CA ASN A 433 0.10 -13.51 12.58
C ASN A 433 1.32 -13.88 13.45
N LEU A 434 2.36 -14.48 12.86
CA LEU A 434 3.56 -14.93 13.58
C LEU A 434 4.76 -13.98 13.46
N GLY A 435 4.96 -13.38 12.28
CA GLY A 435 6.14 -12.60 11.92
C GLY A 435 6.51 -11.48 12.89
N PRO A 436 5.57 -10.61 13.32
CA PRO A 436 5.83 -9.56 14.30
C PRO A 436 6.44 -10.06 15.62
N PHE A 437 5.98 -11.22 16.12
CA PHE A 437 6.44 -11.78 17.40
C PHE A 437 7.79 -12.47 17.26
N GLU A 438 8.06 -13.09 16.11
CA GLU A 438 9.38 -13.62 15.78
C GLU A 438 10.41 -12.50 15.63
N ALA A 439 10.06 -11.40 14.95
CA ALA A 439 10.91 -10.24 14.79
C ALA A 439 11.22 -9.59 16.15
N LEU A 440 10.24 -9.52 17.05
CA LEU A 440 10.44 -9.01 18.42
C LEU A 440 11.38 -9.90 19.25
N ARG A 441 11.29 -11.23 19.10
CA ARG A 441 12.11 -12.21 19.83
C ARG A 441 13.47 -12.48 19.16
N PHE A 442 13.75 -11.87 18.01
CA PHE A 442 15.01 -12.02 17.29
C PHE A 442 16.19 -11.52 18.14
N HIS A 443 17.34 -12.18 18.02
CA HIS A 443 18.52 -11.82 18.81
C HIS A 443 18.96 -10.38 18.52
N ASN A 444 19.11 -9.57 19.58
CA ASN A 444 19.39 -8.12 19.50
C ASN A 444 18.41 -7.36 18.60
N SER A 445 17.13 -7.78 18.58
CA SER A 445 16.10 -7.08 17.82
C SER A 445 16.05 -5.59 18.16
N THR A 446 16.01 -4.78 17.12
CA THR A 446 15.82 -3.32 17.17
C THR A 446 14.45 -2.93 16.63
N LEU A 447 13.48 -3.84 16.71
CA LEU A 447 12.11 -3.61 16.29
C LEU A 447 11.46 -2.53 17.16
N VAL A 448 11.02 -1.44 16.54
CA VAL A 448 10.34 -0.32 17.22
C VAL A 448 8.89 -0.15 16.80
N GLY A 449 8.44 -0.88 15.78
CA GLY A 449 7.11 -0.67 15.23
C GLY A 449 6.64 -1.79 14.32
N LEU A 450 5.33 -1.80 14.05
CA LEU A 450 4.72 -2.55 12.96
C LEU A 450 4.19 -1.58 11.90
N GLY A 451 4.02 -2.04 10.67
CA GLY A 451 3.59 -1.17 9.57
C GLY A 451 2.73 -1.87 8.52
N MET A 452 1.95 -1.08 7.80
CA MET A 452 1.26 -1.49 6.58
C MET A 452 1.77 -0.62 5.43
N ALA A 453 2.41 -1.22 4.43
CA ALA A 453 3.02 -0.52 3.30
C ALA A 453 2.51 -1.01 1.93
N PRO A 454 1.18 -1.09 1.72
CA PRO A 454 0.65 -1.57 0.44
C PRO A 454 0.85 -0.57 -0.68
N GLU A 455 1.19 -1.05 -1.88
CA GLU A 455 1.28 -0.16 -3.05
C GLU A 455 -0.08 0.43 -3.40
N GLY A 456 -1.17 -0.33 -3.28
CA GLY A 456 -2.54 0.17 -3.37
C GLY A 456 -3.45 -0.42 -2.29
N ILE A 457 -4.46 0.34 -1.89
CA ILE A 457 -5.42 -0.01 -0.83
C ILE A 457 -6.80 -0.32 -1.41
N GLU A 458 -7.84 -0.38 -0.57
CA GLU A 458 -9.24 -0.64 -0.98
C GLU A 458 -9.47 -2.06 -1.56
N GLN A 459 -8.65 -3.02 -1.12
CA GLN A 459 -8.81 -4.46 -1.36
C GLN A 459 -8.49 -5.26 -0.09
N ASN A 460 -8.99 -6.50 -0.01
CA ASN A 460 -8.70 -7.47 1.07
C ASN A 460 -8.75 -6.87 2.49
N PRO A 461 -9.83 -6.14 2.89
CA PRO A 461 -9.88 -5.39 4.15
C PRO A 461 -9.57 -6.25 5.39
N VAL A 462 -9.88 -7.55 5.33
CA VAL A 462 -9.60 -8.52 6.39
C VAL A 462 -8.11 -8.63 6.75
N VAL A 463 -7.22 -8.47 5.77
CA VAL A 463 -5.77 -8.60 5.97
C VAL A 463 -5.22 -7.39 6.74
N TYR A 464 -5.69 -6.20 6.38
CA TYR A 464 -5.33 -4.95 7.06
C TYR A 464 -5.91 -4.85 8.47
N GLU A 465 -7.13 -5.36 8.68
CA GLU A 465 -7.76 -5.48 10.00
C GLU A 465 -7.01 -6.46 10.91
N LEU A 466 -6.48 -7.57 10.36
CA LEU A 466 -5.61 -8.47 11.12
C LEU A 466 -4.31 -7.76 11.52
N MET A 467 -3.62 -7.17 10.55
CA MET A 467 -2.32 -6.54 10.78
C MET A 467 -2.40 -5.37 11.77
N SER A 468 -3.42 -4.51 11.66
CA SER A 468 -3.62 -3.42 12.60
C SER A 468 -3.90 -3.90 14.02
N GLU A 469 -4.63 -5.02 14.18
CA GLU A 469 -4.89 -5.57 15.49
C GLU A 469 -3.62 -6.12 16.15
N LEU A 470 -2.73 -6.77 15.41
CA LEU A 470 -1.50 -7.35 15.96
C LEU A 470 -0.60 -6.31 16.64
N ALA A 471 -0.63 -5.05 16.21
CA ALA A 471 0.07 -3.96 16.87
C ALA A 471 -0.39 -3.68 18.32
N TRP A 472 -1.54 -4.22 18.73
CA TRP A 472 -2.09 -4.06 20.08
C TRP A 472 -2.12 -5.37 20.87
N ARG A 473 -1.44 -6.41 20.38
CA ARG A 473 -1.43 -7.74 20.99
C ARG A 473 -0.07 -8.10 21.56
N LYS A 474 -0.12 -9.00 22.56
CA LYS A 474 1.07 -9.61 23.16
C LYS A 474 1.44 -10.96 22.57
N GLU A 475 0.47 -11.63 21.98
CA GLU A 475 0.62 -12.94 21.37
C GLU A 475 -0.23 -13.03 20.09
N PRO A 476 0.13 -13.93 19.16
CA PRO A 476 -0.65 -14.23 17.96
C PRO A 476 -2.14 -14.51 18.26
N VAL A 477 -3.01 -14.24 17.30
CA VAL A 477 -4.43 -14.64 17.39
C VAL A 477 -4.59 -16.12 17.04
N ASN A 478 -5.68 -16.73 17.53
CA ASN A 478 -6.20 -17.94 16.92
C ASN A 478 -6.94 -17.54 15.63
N LEU A 479 -6.35 -17.79 14.47
CA LEU A 479 -6.88 -17.33 13.17
C LEU A 479 -8.30 -17.84 12.88
N VAL A 480 -8.59 -19.10 13.18
CA VAL A 480 -9.92 -19.70 12.95
C VAL A 480 -10.98 -18.97 13.79
N LYS A 481 -10.69 -18.73 15.08
CA LYS A 481 -11.60 -17.97 15.95
C LYS A 481 -11.71 -16.51 15.52
N TRP A 482 -10.58 -15.88 15.19
CA TRP A 482 -10.51 -14.47 14.83
C TRP A 482 -11.31 -14.19 13.55
N VAL A 483 -11.17 -15.02 12.52
CA VAL A 483 -11.90 -14.85 11.25
C VAL A 483 -13.39 -15.16 11.39
N SER A 484 -13.76 -16.11 12.25
CA SER A 484 -15.17 -16.36 12.57
C SER A 484 -15.82 -15.11 13.17
N LEU A 485 -15.15 -14.50 14.15
CA LEU A 485 -15.59 -13.23 14.73
C LEU A 485 -15.54 -12.07 13.74
N TYR A 486 -14.67 -12.14 12.72
CA TYR A 486 -14.56 -11.12 11.68
C TYR A 486 -15.81 -11.13 10.80
N ALA A 487 -16.20 -12.31 10.32
CA ALA A 487 -17.44 -12.49 9.59
C ALA A 487 -18.63 -11.93 10.39
N SER A 488 -18.73 -12.29 11.68
CA SER A 488 -19.84 -11.85 12.52
C SER A 488 -19.94 -10.34 12.68
N ARG A 489 -18.82 -9.66 12.96
CA ARG A 489 -18.82 -8.20 13.16
C ARG A 489 -18.95 -7.43 11.85
N ARG A 490 -18.35 -7.95 10.78
CA ARG A 490 -18.40 -7.35 9.45
C ARG A 490 -19.83 -7.28 8.93
N TYR A 491 -20.66 -8.29 9.21
CA TYR A 491 -22.02 -8.36 8.70
C TYR A 491 -23.12 -8.07 9.73
N GLY A 492 -22.78 -8.01 11.02
CA GLY A 492 -23.79 -7.92 12.08
C GLY A 492 -24.65 -9.18 12.20
N SER A 493 -24.14 -10.34 11.76
CA SER A 493 -24.89 -11.59 11.65
C SER A 493 -24.11 -12.77 12.27
N MET A 494 -24.83 -13.72 12.86
CA MET A 494 -24.26 -14.95 13.42
C MET A 494 -24.51 -16.18 12.52
N ASP A 495 -24.75 -15.95 11.22
CA ASP A 495 -24.95 -17.02 10.24
C ASP A 495 -23.72 -17.96 10.16
N ASP A 496 -23.96 -19.24 10.40
CA ASP A 496 -22.93 -20.29 10.37
C ASP A 496 -22.32 -20.45 8.96
N ASN A 497 -23.08 -20.20 7.88
CA ASN A 497 -22.57 -20.27 6.52
C ASN A 497 -21.45 -19.26 6.30
N LEU A 498 -21.61 -18.03 6.80
CA LEU A 498 -20.59 -16.98 6.70
C LEU A 498 -19.34 -17.35 7.50
N THR A 499 -19.53 -17.92 8.68
CA THR A 499 -18.42 -18.39 9.52
C THR A 499 -17.61 -19.46 8.79
N VAL A 500 -18.28 -20.45 8.17
CA VAL A 500 -17.62 -21.51 7.41
C VAL A 500 -16.94 -20.93 6.17
N ALA A 501 -17.61 -20.08 5.40
CA ALA A 501 -17.06 -19.48 4.19
C ALA A 501 -15.77 -18.71 4.48
N TRP A 502 -15.76 -17.87 5.50
CA TRP A 502 -14.57 -17.12 5.87
C TRP A 502 -13.42 -17.99 6.35
N ARG A 503 -13.70 -19.12 7.02
CA ARG A 503 -12.67 -20.11 7.36
C ARG A 503 -12.09 -20.78 6.11
N LEU A 504 -12.91 -21.07 5.10
CA LEU A 504 -12.46 -21.59 3.81
C LEU A 504 -11.58 -20.58 3.08
N LEU A 505 -11.99 -19.31 3.00
CA LEU A 505 -11.16 -18.25 2.41
C LEU A 505 -9.83 -18.09 3.16
N PHE A 506 -9.86 -18.17 4.50
CA PHE A 506 -8.67 -18.04 5.34
C PHE A 506 -7.66 -19.16 5.14
N ARG A 507 -8.10 -20.41 4.99
CA ARG A 507 -7.17 -21.53 4.76
C ARG A 507 -6.67 -21.63 3.31
N SER A 508 -7.33 -20.95 2.37
CA SER A 508 -7.04 -21.01 0.94
C SER A 508 -6.38 -19.72 0.44
N ALA A 509 -7.13 -18.85 -0.25
CA ALA A 509 -6.60 -17.64 -0.89
C ALA A 509 -5.85 -16.71 0.07
N TYR A 510 -6.29 -16.61 1.33
CA TYR A 510 -5.65 -15.76 2.33
C TYR A 510 -4.44 -16.39 3.04
N ASN A 511 -4.07 -17.64 2.76
CA ASN A 511 -2.92 -18.30 3.38
C ASN A 511 -1.91 -18.83 2.37
N CYS A 512 -1.34 -17.93 1.57
CA CYS A 512 -0.18 -18.26 0.75
C CYS A 512 1.03 -18.52 1.65
N THR A 513 1.62 -19.71 1.53
CA THR A 513 2.82 -20.13 2.27
C THR A 513 4.06 -20.23 1.38
N ILE A 514 3.94 -19.88 0.10
CA ILE A 514 5.04 -19.90 -0.87
C ILE A 514 6.05 -18.79 -0.49
N PRO A 515 7.31 -19.13 -0.17
CA PRO A 515 8.32 -18.12 0.20
C PRO A 515 8.58 -17.12 -0.93
N GLY A 516 8.67 -15.83 -0.58
CA GLY A 516 8.97 -14.78 -1.57
C GLY A 516 7.81 -14.46 -2.53
N TYR A 517 6.60 -14.98 -2.29
CA TYR A 517 5.47 -14.78 -3.19
C TYR A 517 5.03 -13.30 -3.23
N LYS A 518 5.20 -12.65 -4.38
CA LYS A 518 4.72 -11.28 -4.62
C LYS A 518 3.28 -11.33 -5.13
N ASN A 519 2.36 -10.68 -4.40
CA ASN A 519 0.95 -10.57 -4.75
C ASN A 519 0.70 -9.62 -5.94
N HIS A 520 1.21 -9.99 -7.10
CA HIS A 520 0.76 -9.43 -8.36
C HIS A 520 -0.30 -10.35 -8.92
N ASN A 521 -1.49 -9.82 -9.24
CA ASN A 521 -2.46 -10.60 -9.99
C ASN A 521 -1.88 -10.92 -11.37
N ARG A 522 -1.55 -12.19 -11.59
CA ARG A 522 -1.01 -12.75 -12.84
C ARG A 522 -1.99 -13.72 -13.50
N SER A 523 -3.26 -13.70 -13.05
CA SER A 523 -4.29 -14.55 -13.64
C SER A 523 -4.47 -14.24 -15.13
N PRO A 524 -4.93 -15.22 -15.93
CA PRO A 524 -5.23 -14.98 -17.33
C PRO A 524 -6.19 -13.82 -17.58
N LEU A 525 -7.14 -13.60 -16.67
CA LEU A 525 -8.15 -12.54 -16.77
C LEU A 525 -7.54 -11.16 -17.08
N VAL A 526 -6.51 -10.78 -16.32
CA VAL A 526 -5.97 -9.41 -16.33
C VAL A 526 -4.67 -9.25 -17.12
N ARG A 527 -4.17 -10.31 -17.76
CA ARG A 527 -2.90 -10.31 -18.48
C ARG A 527 -3.11 -10.40 -19.99
N ARG A 528 -2.14 -9.88 -20.75
CA ARG A 528 -2.14 -10.02 -22.21
C ARG A 528 -2.25 -11.50 -22.61
N PRO A 529 -3.28 -11.89 -23.39
CA PRO A 529 -3.44 -13.28 -23.79
C PRO A 529 -2.22 -13.84 -24.54
N SER A 530 -1.88 -15.09 -24.25
CA SER A 530 -0.85 -15.84 -24.97
C SER A 530 -1.11 -17.33 -24.86
N LEU A 531 -0.46 -18.16 -25.68
CA LEU A 531 -0.55 -19.63 -25.53
C LEU A 531 0.32 -20.18 -24.38
N LYS A 532 1.00 -19.32 -23.60
CA LYS A 532 1.98 -19.71 -22.57
C LYS A 532 1.72 -19.04 -21.21
N MET A 533 0.47 -18.67 -20.93
CA MET A 533 0.09 -18.10 -19.64
C MET A 533 0.15 -19.17 -18.54
N GLN A 534 0.59 -18.75 -17.34
CA GLN A 534 0.58 -19.56 -16.14
C GLN A 534 -0.80 -19.49 -15.48
N THR A 535 -1.26 -20.62 -14.97
CA THR A 535 -2.59 -20.79 -14.34
C THR A 535 -2.47 -21.34 -12.92
N ASP A 536 -1.25 -21.50 -12.42
CA ASP A 536 -0.99 -22.09 -11.12
C ASP A 536 -1.46 -21.16 -10.00
N ILE A 537 -2.03 -21.77 -8.95
CA ILE A 537 -2.50 -21.10 -7.74
C ILE A 537 -1.98 -21.86 -6.51
N TRP A 538 -1.90 -21.20 -5.36
CA TRP A 538 -1.34 -21.77 -4.13
C TRP A 538 -2.39 -22.46 -3.23
N TYR A 539 -3.62 -22.62 -3.72
CA TYR A 539 -4.75 -23.15 -2.96
C TYR A 539 -5.63 -24.04 -3.84
N ASP A 540 -6.49 -24.82 -3.20
CA ASP A 540 -7.51 -25.63 -3.88
C ASP A 540 -8.70 -24.75 -4.32
N PRO A 541 -9.04 -24.67 -5.62
CA PRO A 541 -10.21 -23.94 -6.11
C PRO A 541 -11.52 -24.33 -5.42
N ALA A 542 -11.64 -25.58 -4.94
CA ALA A 542 -12.83 -26.08 -4.27
C ALA A 542 -13.21 -25.25 -3.05
N ASP A 543 -12.22 -24.73 -2.31
CA ASP A 543 -12.46 -23.89 -1.13
C ASP A 543 -13.11 -22.55 -1.51
N ILE A 544 -12.71 -21.96 -2.65
CA ILE A 544 -13.29 -20.72 -3.14
C ILE A 544 -14.70 -20.95 -3.67
N TYR A 545 -14.91 -22.02 -4.43
CA TYR A 545 -16.24 -22.35 -4.94
C TYR A 545 -17.22 -22.68 -3.81
N GLU A 546 -16.78 -23.37 -2.76
CA GLU A 546 -17.62 -23.64 -1.61
C GLU A 546 -17.90 -22.39 -0.76
N ALA A 547 -16.89 -21.53 -0.55
CA ALA A 547 -17.11 -20.23 0.09
C ALA A 547 -18.11 -19.37 -0.72
N TRP A 548 -17.99 -19.39 -2.05
CA TRP A 548 -18.91 -18.70 -2.95
C TRP A 548 -20.36 -19.18 -2.80
N ARG A 549 -20.58 -20.51 -2.74
CA ARG A 549 -21.91 -21.09 -2.46
C ARG A 549 -22.47 -20.61 -1.12
N LEU A 550 -21.66 -20.67 -0.06
CA LEU A 550 -22.08 -20.31 1.29
C LEU A 550 -22.43 -18.81 1.43
N LEU A 551 -21.65 -17.91 0.82
CA LEU A 551 -22.01 -16.49 0.76
C LEU A 551 -23.31 -16.29 -0.03
N PHE A 552 -23.45 -16.96 -1.18
CA PHE A 552 -24.65 -16.83 -2.00
C PHE A 552 -25.92 -17.29 -1.26
N GLU A 553 -25.84 -18.36 -0.48
CA GLU A 553 -26.97 -18.86 0.34
C GLU A 553 -27.38 -17.89 1.46
N ALA A 554 -26.42 -17.18 2.06
CA ALA A 554 -26.70 -16.17 3.08
C ALA A 554 -27.28 -14.86 2.50
N ALA A 555 -27.08 -14.62 1.19
CA ALA A 555 -27.36 -13.35 0.54
C ALA A 555 -28.77 -12.80 0.72
N PRO A 556 -29.87 -13.58 0.60
CA PRO A 556 -31.23 -13.03 0.71
C PRO A 556 -31.50 -12.21 1.97
N SER A 557 -30.78 -12.50 3.07
CA SER A 557 -30.95 -11.81 4.36
C SER A 557 -29.99 -10.64 4.61
N LEU A 558 -28.95 -10.46 3.78
CA LEU A 558 -27.81 -9.57 4.08
C LEU A 558 -27.48 -8.55 2.99
N LEU A 559 -28.20 -8.51 1.87
CA LEU A 559 -27.91 -7.58 0.76
C LEU A 559 -28.01 -6.09 1.12
N SER A 560 -28.77 -5.74 2.16
CA SER A 560 -28.83 -4.36 2.66
C SER A 560 -27.55 -3.95 3.39
N VAL A 561 -26.75 -4.92 3.86
CA VAL A 561 -25.47 -4.69 4.54
C VAL A 561 -24.40 -4.47 3.48
N GLU A 562 -23.85 -3.25 3.44
CA GLU A 562 -22.88 -2.82 2.42
C GLU A 562 -21.64 -3.71 2.36
N THR A 563 -21.06 -4.04 3.53
CA THR A 563 -19.88 -4.90 3.63
C THR A 563 -20.15 -6.32 3.12
N PHE A 564 -21.36 -6.85 3.30
CA PHE A 564 -21.76 -8.15 2.76
C PHE A 564 -21.90 -8.09 1.23
N ARG A 565 -22.55 -7.04 0.72
CA ARG A 565 -22.71 -6.85 -0.73
C ARG A 565 -21.35 -6.77 -1.44
N TYR A 566 -20.41 -6.04 -0.86
CA TYR A 566 -19.03 -5.97 -1.36
C TYR A 566 -18.37 -7.35 -1.42
N ASP A 567 -18.43 -8.13 -0.33
CA ASP A 567 -17.77 -9.44 -0.30
C ASP A 567 -18.46 -10.47 -1.21
N LEU A 568 -19.78 -10.39 -1.39
CA LEU A 568 -20.51 -11.21 -2.36
C LEU A 568 -20.02 -10.91 -3.80
N VAL A 569 -19.80 -9.64 -4.14
CA VAL A 569 -19.22 -9.23 -5.43
C VAL A 569 -17.78 -9.72 -5.55
N ASP A 570 -16.92 -9.50 -4.56
CA ASP A 570 -15.50 -9.84 -4.64
C ASP A 570 -15.25 -11.36 -4.70
N VAL A 571 -16.01 -12.15 -3.93
CA VAL A 571 -15.92 -13.62 -3.98
C VAL A 571 -16.49 -14.16 -5.30
N THR A 572 -17.60 -13.62 -5.80
CA THR A 572 -18.12 -14.01 -7.12
C THR A 572 -17.14 -13.65 -8.24
N ARG A 573 -16.53 -12.45 -8.18
CA ARG A 573 -15.46 -12.02 -9.08
C ARG A 573 -14.27 -12.99 -9.04
N GLN A 574 -13.83 -13.40 -7.84
CA GLN A 574 -12.75 -14.37 -7.69
C GLN A 574 -13.09 -15.73 -8.32
N ALA A 575 -14.33 -16.21 -8.17
CA ALA A 575 -14.78 -17.44 -8.81
C ALA A 575 -14.74 -17.33 -10.35
N LEU A 576 -15.15 -16.19 -10.91
CA LEU A 576 -15.08 -15.94 -12.35
C LEU A 576 -13.64 -15.79 -12.86
N GLN A 577 -12.72 -15.28 -12.03
CA GLN A 577 -11.29 -15.27 -12.37
C GLN A 577 -10.73 -16.69 -12.48
N LEU A 578 -11.10 -17.60 -11.57
CA LEU A 578 -10.69 -19.01 -11.64
C LEU A 578 -11.26 -19.69 -12.90
N LEU A 579 -12.54 -19.50 -13.18
CA LEU A 579 -13.18 -20.01 -14.38
C LEU A 579 -12.55 -19.45 -15.68
N THR A 580 -12.11 -18.19 -15.67
CA THR A 580 -11.37 -17.62 -16.82
C THR A 580 -10.08 -18.39 -17.08
N ALA A 581 -9.36 -18.81 -16.04
CA ALA A 581 -8.17 -19.64 -16.17
C ALA A 581 -8.50 -21.04 -16.72
N GLU A 582 -9.61 -21.64 -16.27
CA GLU A 582 -10.10 -22.93 -16.78
C GLU A 582 -10.47 -22.86 -18.27
N PHE A 583 -11.29 -21.88 -18.68
CA PHE A 583 -11.63 -21.69 -20.09
C PHE A 583 -10.41 -21.37 -20.96
N TYR A 584 -9.43 -20.63 -20.44
CA TYR A 584 -8.16 -20.43 -21.13
C TYR A 584 -7.43 -21.76 -21.40
N GLN A 585 -7.35 -22.65 -20.40
CA GLN A 585 -6.74 -23.97 -20.58
C GLN A 585 -7.49 -24.77 -21.66
N GLU A 586 -8.83 -24.78 -21.64
CA GLU A 586 -9.64 -25.43 -22.68
C GLU A 586 -9.35 -24.88 -24.09
N ILE A 587 -9.31 -23.55 -24.25
CA ILE A 587 -9.00 -22.89 -25.51
C ILE A 587 -7.60 -23.29 -26.00
N ARG A 588 -6.60 -23.22 -25.10
CA ARG A 588 -5.20 -23.55 -25.41
C ARG A 588 -5.07 -25.00 -25.85
N ASP A 589 -5.65 -25.93 -25.09
CA ASP A 589 -5.51 -27.36 -25.33
C ASP A 589 -6.27 -27.78 -26.60
N ALA A 590 -7.46 -27.22 -26.84
CA ALA A 590 -8.21 -27.41 -28.08
C ALA A 590 -7.46 -26.85 -29.30
N TYR A 591 -6.83 -25.67 -29.18
CA TYR A 591 -6.01 -25.10 -30.26
C TYR A 591 -4.80 -26.00 -30.57
N GLN A 592 -4.10 -26.48 -29.54
CA GLN A 592 -2.98 -27.43 -29.70
C GLN A 592 -3.42 -28.75 -30.34
N ALA A 593 -4.61 -29.25 -29.98
CA ALA A 593 -5.22 -30.42 -30.58
C ALA A 593 -5.85 -30.16 -31.97
N GLN A 594 -5.75 -28.94 -32.50
CA GLN A 594 -6.32 -28.52 -33.80
C GLN A 594 -7.84 -28.68 -33.90
N LYS A 595 -8.56 -28.52 -32.78
CA LYS A 595 -10.01 -28.72 -32.70
C LYS A 595 -10.78 -27.40 -32.74
N LEU A 596 -11.10 -26.96 -33.95
CA LEU A 596 -11.79 -25.68 -34.19
C LEU A 596 -13.11 -25.53 -33.41
N SER A 597 -13.97 -26.57 -33.40
CA SER A 597 -15.25 -26.51 -32.69
C SER A 597 -15.12 -26.34 -31.17
N GLU A 598 -14.08 -26.92 -30.57
CA GLU A 598 -13.83 -26.79 -29.13
C GLU A 598 -13.28 -25.40 -28.80
N VAL A 599 -12.38 -24.84 -29.63
CA VAL A 599 -11.92 -23.44 -29.50
C VAL A 599 -13.09 -22.46 -29.63
N LEU A 600 -13.99 -22.64 -30.60
CA LEU A 600 -15.17 -21.81 -30.76
C LEU A 600 -16.10 -21.87 -29.55
N THR A 601 -16.27 -23.06 -28.96
CA THR A 601 -17.16 -23.26 -27.81
C THR A 601 -16.58 -22.60 -26.55
N ALA A 602 -15.35 -22.96 -26.16
CA ALA A 602 -14.72 -22.42 -24.95
C ALA A 602 -14.42 -20.92 -25.08
N GLY A 603 -13.90 -20.50 -26.25
CA GLY A 603 -13.65 -19.10 -26.57
C GLY A 603 -14.93 -18.27 -26.63
N GLY A 604 -16.01 -18.83 -27.18
CA GLY A 604 -17.31 -18.18 -27.23
C GLY A 604 -17.90 -17.95 -25.84
N VAL A 605 -17.82 -18.95 -24.95
CA VAL A 605 -18.26 -18.80 -23.55
C VAL A 605 -17.40 -17.79 -22.80
N LEU A 606 -16.08 -17.80 -22.98
CA LEU A 606 -15.21 -16.83 -22.31
C LEU A 606 -15.56 -15.39 -22.73
N VAL A 607 -15.57 -15.12 -24.03
CA VAL A 607 -15.62 -13.75 -24.58
C VAL A 607 -17.03 -13.16 -24.57
N TYR A 608 -18.05 -13.94 -24.92
CA TYR A 608 -19.41 -13.42 -25.15
C TYR A 608 -20.36 -13.65 -23.99
N ASP A 609 -19.88 -14.26 -22.91
CA ASP A 609 -20.74 -14.68 -21.81
C ASP A 609 -20.09 -14.46 -20.44
N LEU A 610 -18.98 -15.14 -20.12
CA LEU A 610 -18.35 -15.04 -18.81
C LEU A 610 -17.82 -13.63 -18.52
N LEU A 611 -17.02 -13.05 -19.44
CA LEU A 611 -16.48 -11.71 -19.24
C LEU A 611 -17.56 -10.60 -19.22
N PRO A 612 -18.59 -10.63 -20.09
CA PRO A 612 -19.73 -9.73 -19.97
C PRO A 612 -20.53 -9.87 -18.67
N GLU A 613 -20.73 -11.08 -18.13
CA GLU A 613 -21.37 -11.27 -16.83
C GLU A 613 -20.49 -10.75 -15.67
N LEU A 614 -19.17 -10.91 -15.77
CA LEU A 614 -18.23 -10.30 -14.83
C LEU A 614 -18.33 -8.76 -14.83
N ASP A 615 -18.31 -8.13 -16.00
CA ASP A 615 -18.46 -6.68 -16.11
C ASP A 615 -19.80 -6.19 -15.52
N ARG A 616 -20.89 -6.93 -15.77
CA ARG A 616 -22.21 -6.64 -15.20
C ARG A 616 -22.24 -6.77 -13.68
N LEU A 617 -21.60 -7.81 -13.11
CA LEU A 617 -21.48 -7.98 -11.67
C LEU A 617 -20.75 -6.79 -11.04
N LEU A 618 -19.59 -6.43 -11.59
CA LEU A 618 -18.77 -5.31 -11.11
C LEU A 618 -19.53 -3.98 -11.25
N SER A 619 -20.38 -3.85 -12.27
CA SER A 619 -21.21 -2.65 -12.48
C SER A 619 -22.24 -2.43 -11.38
N SER A 620 -22.55 -3.45 -10.58
CA SER A 620 -23.60 -3.41 -9.56
C SER A 620 -23.18 -2.84 -8.20
N ASP A 621 -21.88 -2.54 -8.01
CA ASP A 621 -21.36 -2.02 -6.75
C ASP A 621 -20.35 -0.88 -6.97
N ALA A 622 -20.38 0.13 -6.10
CA ALA A 622 -19.64 1.38 -6.29
C ALA A 622 -18.11 1.20 -6.19
N HIS A 623 -17.65 0.14 -5.52
CA HIS A 623 -16.23 -0.11 -5.29
C HIS A 623 -15.51 -0.72 -6.50
N PHE A 624 -16.23 -1.08 -7.56
CA PHE A 624 -15.70 -1.80 -8.72
C PHE A 624 -15.90 -1.06 -10.04
N LEU A 625 -16.00 0.28 -10.03
CA LEU A 625 -16.33 1.07 -11.22
C LEU A 625 -15.12 1.84 -11.76
N LEU A 626 -14.75 1.61 -13.02
CA LEU A 626 -13.75 2.44 -13.71
C LEU A 626 -14.20 3.90 -13.79
N GLY A 627 -15.51 4.13 -13.97
CA GLY A 627 -16.06 5.48 -14.07
C GLY A 627 -15.89 6.29 -12.79
N ALA A 628 -15.88 5.66 -11.61
CA ALA A 628 -15.61 6.36 -10.35
C ALA A 628 -14.15 6.88 -10.31
N TRP A 629 -13.18 6.05 -10.72
CA TRP A 629 -11.76 6.42 -10.80
C TRP A 629 -11.50 7.56 -11.80
N ILE A 630 -12.07 7.45 -13.00
CA ILE A 630 -11.89 8.47 -14.05
C ILE A 630 -12.60 9.77 -13.68
N GLU A 631 -13.81 9.72 -13.11
CA GLU A 631 -14.53 10.91 -12.68
C GLU A 631 -13.79 11.65 -11.56
N GLN A 632 -13.21 10.94 -10.58
CA GLN A 632 -12.36 11.54 -9.56
C GLN A 632 -11.16 12.27 -10.19
N ALA A 633 -10.45 11.62 -11.10
CA ALA A 633 -9.32 12.22 -11.81
C ALA A 633 -9.73 13.49 -12.56
N ARG A 634 -10.80 13.42 -13.37
CA ARG A 634 -11.30 14.55 -14.17
C ARG A 634 -11.79 15.70 -13.30
N SER A 635 -12.44 15.42 -12.17
CA SER A 635 -12.98 16.43 -11.25
C SER A 635 -11.91 17.32 -10.60
N LEU A 636 -10.66 16.87 -10.60
CA LEU A 636 -9.52 17.67 -10.15
C LEU A 636 -9.01 18.64 -11.22
N GLY A 637 -9.40 18.50 -12.48
CA GLY A 637 -9.09 19.47 -13.53
C GLY A 637 -9.78 20.80 -13.26
N LEU A 638 -9.11 21.92 -13.55
CA LEU A 638 -9.74 23.25 -13.53
C LEU A 638 -10.55 23.52 -14.80
N ASP A 639 -10.16 22.90 -15.91
CA ASP A 639 -10.81 22.97 -17.21
C ASP A 639 -10.76 21.61 -17.92
N GLU A 640 -11.30 21.56 -19.15
CA GLU A 640 -11.37 20.33 -19.94
C GLU A 640 -9.97 19.84 -20.38
N GLN A 641 -8.99 20.72 -20.54
CA GLN A 641 -7.63 20.33 -20.93
C GLN A 641 -6.95 19.58 -19.78
N GLU A 642 -7.04 20.11 -18.56
CA GLU A 642 -6.54 19.43 -17.37
C GLU A 642 -7.31 18.13 -17.10
N ALA A 643 -8.64 18.14 -17.27
CA ALA A 643 -9.45 16.95 -17.09
C ALA A 643 -9.03 15.83 -18.07
N GLN A 644 -8.73 16.15 -19.34
CA GLN A 644 -8.24 15.18 -20.32
C GLN A 644 -6.83 14.67 -19.98
N LEU A 645 -5.95 15.51 -19.46
CA LEU A 645 -4.63 15.10 -18.98
C LEU A 645 -4.76 14.07 -17.84
N TYR A 646 -5.65 14.33 -16.88
CA TYR A 646 -5.85 13.45 -15.74
C TYR A 646 -6.57 12.15 -16.12
N ASP A 647 -7.50 12.20 -17.06
CA ASP A 647 -8.13 11.02 -17.68
C ASP A 647 -7.07 10.10 -18.33
N LEU A 648 -6.16 10.69 -19.13
CA LEU A 648 -5.05 9.96 -19.74
C LEU A 648 -4.16 9.28 -18.69
N ASN A 649 -3.79 10.01 -17.64
CA ASN A 649 -3.00 9.50 -16.52
C ASN A 649 -3.72 8.32 -15.82
N ALA A 650 -5.00 8.50 -15.51
CA ALA A 650 -5.83 7.52 -14.81
C ALA A 650 -5.98 6.21 -15.59
N ARG A 651 -6.18 6.26 -16.91
CA ARG A 651 -6.26 5.07 -17.78
C ARG A 651 -4.92 4.39 -17.96
N ASN A 652 -3.88 5.18 -18.23
CA ASN A 652 -2.58 4.63 -18.57
C ASN A 652 -1.98 3.89 -17.38
N GLN A 653 -2.06 4.47 -16.18
CA GLN A 653 -1.51 3.88 -14.96
C GLN A 653 -2.03 2.45 -14.73
N ILE A 654 -3.32 2.19 -14.92
CA ILE A 654 -3.95 0.88 -14.64
C ILE A 654 -3.85 -0.12 -15.81
N THR A 655 -3.18 0.24 -16.91
CA THR A 655 -3.04 -0.60 -18.12
C THR A 655 -1.61 -0.61 -18.66
N LEU A 656 -1.26 0.27 -19.60
CA LEU A 656 0.05 0.28 -20.27
C LEU A 656 1.20 0.74 -19.35
N TRP A 657 0.89 1.57 -18.35
CA TRP A 657 1.80 2.18 -17.37
C TRP A 657 2.87 3.13 -17.95
N GLY A 658 3.23 2.95 -19.22
CA GLY A 658 4.07 3.85 -20.02
C GLY A 658 3.53 4.01 -21.45
N PRO A 659 4.23 4.76 -22.31
CA PRO A 659 3.80 5.03 -23.69
C PRO A 659 3.73 3.76 -24.56
N ASP A 660 4.60 2.80 -24.28
CA ASP A 660 4.80 1.60 -25.10
C ASP A 660 4.48 0.30 -24.35
N GLY A 661 3.69 0.38 -23.27
CA GLY A 661 3.39 -0.78 -22.45
C GLY A 661 4.57 -1.21 -21.56
N ASN A 662 5.39 -0.25 -21.11
CA ASN A 662 6.65 -0.50 -20.41
C ASN A 662 6.50 -1.41 -19.18
N ILE A 663 5.39 -1.28 -18.44
CA ILE A 663 5.06 -2.15 -17.30
C ILE A 663 3.61 -2.62 -17.40
N LEU A 664 3.29 -3.20 -18.56
CA LEU A 664 1.96 -3.65 -18.94
C LEU A 664 1.23 -4.46 -17.85
N ASP A 665 0.00 -4.05 -17.54
CA ASP A 665 -0.93 -4.66 -16.58
C ASP A 665 -0.40 -4.73 -15.14
N TYR A 666 0.67 -3.99 -14.80
CA TYR A 666 1.25 -4.01 -13.46
C TYR A 666 0.21 -3.62 -12.40
N ALA A 667 -0.47 -2.50 -12.62
CA ALA A 667 -1.52 -1.96 -11.76
C ALA A 667 -2.92 -2.30 -12.26
N SER A 668 -3.08 -3.51 -12.82
CA SER A 668 -4.36 -4.03 -13.30
C SER A 668 -5.45 -3.94 -12.23
N LYS A 669 -6.69 -3.78 -12.68
CA LYS A 669 -7.89 -3.69 -11.84
C LYS A 669 -8.98 -4.57 -12.41
N GLU A 670 -9.83 -5.09 -11.55
CA GLU A 670 -11.04 -5.78 -11.99
C GLU A 670 -12.25 -4.88 -11.79
N TRP A 671 -12.41 -3.93 -12.72
CA TRP A 671 -13.47 -2.93 -12.69
C TRP A 671 -14.40 -3.02 -13.89
N ALA A 672 -15.67 -2.71 -13.69
CA ALA A 672 -16.65 -2.51 -14.75
C ALA A 672 -16.22 -1.41 -15.70
N GLY A 673 -16.50 -1.60 -16.99
CA GLY A 673 -15.99 -0.78 -18.09
C GLY A 673 -14.56 -1.15 -18.51
N LEU A 674 -13.66 -1.40 -17.56
CA LEU A 674 -12.32 -1.90 -17.88
C LEU A 674 -12.38 -3.36 -18.36
N MET A 675 -13.26 -4.18 -17.77
CA MET A 675 -13.53 -5.54 -18.24
C MET A 675 -14.09 -5.54 -19.66
N GLU A 676 -15.08 -4.71 -19.96
CA GLU A 676 -15.69 -4.58 -21.29
C GLU A 676 -14.69 -4.08 -22.36
N ASP A 677 -14.04 -2.95 -22.12
CA ASP A 677 -13.35 -2.19 -23.17
C ASP A 677 -11.84 -2.43 -23.26
N TYR A 678 -11.26 -3.09 -22.26
CA TYR A 678 -9.85 -3.44 -22.26
C TYR A 678 -9.64 -4.95 -22.27
N TYR A 679 -10.03 -5.66 -21.21
CA TYR A 679 -9.71 -7.09 -21.10
C TYR A 679 -10.51 -7.96 -22.07
N SER A 680 -11.81 -7.75 -22.22
CA SER A 680 -12.66 -8.53 -23.14
C SER A 680 -12.25 -8.31 -24.59
N GLN A 681 -11.85 -7.09 -24.97
CA GLN A 681 -11.37 -6.79 -26.32
C GLN A 681 -10.07 -7.55 -26.66
N ARG A 682 -9.16 -7.66 -25.68
CA ARG A 682 -7.90 -8.43 -25.84
C ARG A 682 -8.18 -9.92 -26.00
N TRP A 683 -9.08 -10.47 -25.19
CA TRP A 683 -9.49 -11.88 -25.26
C TRP A 683 -10.25 -12.19 -26.55
N GLY A 684 -11.16 -11.32 -26.97
CA GLY A 684 -11.89 -11.45 -28.23
C GLY A 684 -10.95 -11.47 -29.44
N LEU A 685 -9.97 -10.55 -29.49
CA LEU A 685 -8.95 -10.56 -30.53
C LEU A 685 -8.13 -11.86 -30.52
N PHE A 686 -7.72 -12.33 -29.34
CA PHE A 686 -6.93 -13.55 -29.21
C PHE A 686 -7.68 -14.78 -29.72
N VAL A 687 -8.91 -15.00 -29.25
CA VAL A 687 -9.75 -16.14 -29.66
C VAL A 687 -10.03 -16.09 -31.17
N ASN A 688 -10.36 -14.92 -31.71
CA ASN A 688 -10.60 -14.76 -33.14
C ASN A 688 -9.36 -15.10 -33.98
N MET A 689 -8.18 -14.63 -33.55
CA MET A 689 -6.92 -14.98 -34.24
C MET A 689 -6.60 -16.47 -34.18
N LEU A 690 -6.89 -17.16 -33.07
CA LEU A 690 -6.73 -18.62 -32.97
C LEU A 690 -7.67 -19.36 -33.93
N VAL A 691 -8.94 -18.93 -33.99
CA VAL A 691 -9.95 -19.47 -34.91
C VAL A 691 -9.49 -19.30 -36.37
N GLU A 692 -9.07 -18.09 -36.76
CA GLU A 692 -8.56 -17.82 -38.11
C GLU A 692 -7.32 -18.66 -38.45
N CYS A 693 -6.44 -18.87 -37.47
CA CYS A 693 -5.26 -19.71 -37.64
C CYS A 693 -5.64 -21.17 -37.93
N LEU A 694 -6.62 -21.73 -37.21
CA LEU A 694 -7.10 -23.09 -37.45
C LEU A 694 -7.82 -23.21 -38.79
N ASP A 695 -8.74 -22.29 -39.10
CA ASP A 695 -9.51 -22.27 -40.35
C ASP A 695 -8.59 -22.21 -41.59
N ARG A 696 -7.54 -21.36 -41.52
CA ARG A 696 -6.56 -21.19 -42.61
C ARG A 696 -5.37 -22.13 -42.54
N SER A 697 -5.33 -23.05 -41.57
CA SER A 697 -4.19 -23.95 -41.33
C SER A 697 -2.84 -23.21 -41.23
N ARG A 698 -2.80 -22.10 -40.49
CA ARG A 698 -1.60 -21.30 -40.23
C ARG A 698 -1.25 -21.30 -38.74
N PRO A 699 0.05 -21.27 -38.38
CA PRO A 699 0.44 -21.19 -36.98
C PRO A 699 0.16 -19.79 -36.41
N PHE A 700 -0.33 -19.76 -35.16
CA PHE A 700 -0.45 -18.53 -34.39
C PHE A 700 0.95 -17.95 -34.10
N LYS A 701 1.12 -16.65 -34.38
CA LYS A 701 2.35 -15.91 -34.11
C LYS A 701 2.09 -14.86 -33.03
N GLN A 702 2.72 -15.05 -31.87
CA GLN A 702 2.55 -14.16 -30.72
C GLN A 702 2.94 -12.71 -31.06
N ASP A 703 3.98 -12.47 -31.85
CA ASP A 703 4.40 -11.11 -32.20
C ASP A 703 3.36 -10.37 -33.07
N THR A 704 2.70 -11.08 -33.99
CA THR A 704 1.61 -10.51 -34.79
C THR A 704 0.42 -10.16 -33.90
N PHE A 705 0.06 -11.04 -32.95
CA PHE A 705 -0.97 -10.72 -31.97
C PHE A 705 -0.56 -9.55 -31.07
N ASN A 706 0.68 -9.51 -30.59
CA ASN A 706 1.19 -8.43 -29.73
C ASN A 706 1.10 -7.06 -30.43
N GLN A 707 1.40 -7.00 -31.73
CA GLN A 707 1.25 -5.77 -32.52
C GLN A 707 -0.22 -5.35 -32.64
N ALA A 708 -1.12 -6.29 -32.91
CA ALA A 708 -2.55 -6.03 -33.07
C ALA A 708 -3.21 -5.64 -31.73
N VAL A 709 -2.96 -6.39 -30.67
CA VAL A 709 -3.54 -6.15 -29.34
C VAL A 709 -3.02 -4.85 -28.72
N PHE A 710 -1.80 -4.43 -29.04
CA PHE A 710 -1.30 -3.13 -28.60
C PHE A 710 -2.13 -1.96 -29.17
N GLN A 711 -2.72 -2.09 -30.36
CA GLN A 711 -3.65 -1.08 -30.88
C GLN A 711 -4.97 -1.05 -30.11
N VAL A 712 -5.46 -2.20 -29.65
CA VAL A 712 -6.62 -2.28 -28.74
C VAL A 712 -6.31 -1.59 -27.41
N GLU A 713 -5.15 -1.92 -26.84
CA GLU A 713 -4.71 -1.37 -25.56
C GLU A 713 -4.49 0.15 -25.64
N LYS A 714 -3.86 0.66 -26.72
CA LYS A 714 -3.76 2.10 -26.97
C LYS A 714 -5.13 2.73 -27.25
N GLY A 715 -5.99 2.06 -27.98
CA GLY A 715 -7.35 2.51 -28.25
C GLY A 715 -8.11 2.82 -26.97
N PHE A 716 -8.03 1.94 -25.97
CA PHE A 716 -8.64 2.17 -24.65
C PHE A 716 -8.13 3.45 -23.95
N ILE A 717 -6.83 3.74 -24.05
CA ILE A 717 -6.23 4.94 -23.44
C ILE A 717 -6.78 6.22 -24.04
N TYR A 718 -6.94 6.26 -25.37
CA TYR A 718 -7.25 7.48 -26.11
C TYR A 718 -8.72 7.58 -26.59
N ASN A 719 -9.58 6.62 -26.23
CA ASN A 719 -10.97 6.60 -26.71
C ASN A 719 -11.87 7.70 -26.13
N GLN A 720 -11.45 8.36 -25.03
CA GLN A 720 -12.22 9.38 -24.31
C GLN A 720 -13.64 8.93 -23.89
N ARG A 721 -13.90 7.61 -23.85
CA ARG A 721 -15.22 7.07 -23.49
C ARG A 721 -15.51 7.40 -22.02
N LYS A 722 -16.71 7.91 -21.74
CA LYS A 722 -17.18 8.11 -20.36
C LYS A 722 -17.77 6.80 -19.84
N TYR A 723 -17.48 6.49 -18.58
CA TYR A 723 -17.98 5.29 -17.90
C TYR A 723 -18.89 5.70 -16.74
N PRO A 724 -19.91 4.90 -16.40
CA PRO A 724 -20.76 5.18 -15.26
C PRO A 724 -19.97 5.25 -13.95
N SER A 725 -20.17 6.30 -13.17
CA SER A 725 -19.59 6.48 -11.82
C SER A 725 -20.55 6.08 -10.70
N LYS A 726 -21.73 5.54 -11.06
CA LYS A 726 -22.74 5.04 -10.13
C LYS A 726 -23.10 3.60 -10.47
N PRO A 727 -23.41 2.77 -9.46
CA PRO A 727 -23.81 1.39 -9.69
C PRO A 727 -25.06 1.27 -10.56
N SER A 728 -25.15 0.15 -11.28
CA SER A 728 -26.32 -0.20 -12.09
C SER A 728 -26.60 -1.70 -12.04
N GLY A 729 -27.89 -2.06 -12.06
CA GLY A 729 -28.34 -3.43 -11.87
C GLY A 729 -28.52 -3.83 -10.40
N ASP A 730 -29.19 -4.95 -10.16
CA ASP A 730 -29.36 -5.53 -8.84
C ASP A 730 -28.27 -6.61 -8.61
N THR A 731 -27.42 -6.39 -7.60
CA THR A 731 -26.28 -7.27 -7.31
C THR A 731 -26.71 -8.71 -7.08
N TYR A 732 -27.84 -8.96 -6.43
CA TYR A 732 -28.29 -10.32 -6.11
C TYR A 732 -28.81 -11.05 -7.34
N ASP A 733 -29.64 -10.41 -8.16
CA ASP A 733 -30.16 -11.01 -9.38
C ASP A 733 -29.03 -11.35 -10.36
N ILE A 734 -28.01 -10.48 -10.45
CA ILE A 734 -26.81 -10.72 -11.26
C ILE A 734 -25.99 -11.88 -10.67
N ALA A 735 -25.64 -11.82 -9.38
CA ALA A 735 -24.90 -12.88 -8.71
C ALA A 735 -25.61 -14.24 -8.79
N ARG A 736 -26.94 -14.26 -8.64
CA ARG A 736 -27.79 -15.45 -8.77
C ARG A 736 -27.73 -16.04 -10.17
N ARG A 737 -27.83 -15.20 -11.21
CA ARG A 737 -27.72 -15.64 -12.61
C ARG A 737 -26.36 -16.30 -12.86
N ILE A 738 -25.29 -15.64 -12.41
CA ILE A 738 -23.92 -16.15 -12.54
C ILE A 738 -23.76 -17.47 -11.79
N PHE A 739 -24.19 -17.51 -10.53
CA PHE A 739 -24.08 -18.69 -9.68
C PHE A 739 -24.80 -19.91 -10.29
N LEU A 740 -26.07 -19.77 -10.66
CA LEU A 740 -26.86 -20.87 -11.25
C LEU A 740 -26.26 -21.40 -12.55
N LYS A 741 -25.54 -20.55 -13.29
CA LYS A 741 -24.94 -20.90 -14.58
C LYS A 741 -23.57 -21.56 -14.44
N TYR A 742 -22.69 -20.96 -13.64
CA TYR A 742 -21.27 -21.31 -13.63
C TYR A 742 -20.85 -22.20 -12.46
N TYR A 743 -21.57 -22.18 -11.33
CA TYR A 743 -21.24 -23.05 -10.21
C TYR A 743 -21.33 -24.56 -10.57
N PRO A 744 -22.34 -25.04 -11.33
CA PRO A 744 -22.35 -26.43 -11.79
C PRO A 744 -21.21 -26.77 -12.75
N HIS A 745 -20.68 -25.81 -13.51
CA HIS A 745 -19.50 -26.00 -14.35
C HIS A 745 -18.25 -26.15 -13.49
N ALA A 746 -18.05 -25.24 -12.52
CA ALA A 746 -16.94 -25.30 -11.56
C ALA A 746 -16.87 -26.66 -10.85
N LEU A 747 -18.01 -27.20 -10.39
CA LEU A 747 -18.05 -28.51 -9.74
C LEU A 747 -17.71 -29.69 -10.65
N LYS A 748 -17.95 -29.59 -11.97
CA LYS A 748 -17.56 -30.64 -12.92
C LYS A 748 -16.05 -30.68 -13.11
N ARG A 749 -15.37 -29.55 -12.92
CA ARG A 749 -13.92 -29.41 -13.09
C ARG A 749 -13.11 -29.86 -11.87
N LEU A 750 -13.75 -29.91 -10.70
CA LEU A 750 -13.15 -30.48 -9.48
C LEU A 750 -13.15 -32.03 -9.44
N LYS A 751 -13.87 -32.68 -10.37
CA LYS A 751 -13.92 -34.14 -10.52
C LYS A 751 -12.91 -34.61 -11.54
#